data_AF-A0A954DE12-F1
#
_entry.id   AF-A0A954DE12-F1
#
_cell.length_a   1.000
_cell.length_b   1.000
_cell.length_c   1.000
_cell.angle_alpha   90.00
_cell.angle_beta   90.00
_cell.angle_gamma   90.00
#
_symmetry.space_group_name_H-M   'P 1'
#
loop_
_entity.id
_entity.type
_entity.pdbx_description
1 polymer ?
#
loop_
_entity_poly.entity_id
_entity_poly.type
_entity_poly.pdbx_seq_one_letter_code
_entity_poly.pdbx_strand_id
1 'polypeptide(L)'
;MGGLRALPPQADDDEAKFQTKQADLLSDFAEKAFKKGFPRQAKLIWMQAIKLYDADHEPSHEGLGHVRMGTTWAPKGGFDYPRTDTGTSADGSALFKAYEALKKKLAANHKRVAKEWEKAERTDKKLFHYGMVLRWVKDDKEAQDALNHHEIGTVTGTDLEQTLYDNSKKIEQAVTDQERIDYEVQPEESKQPLLDAAKVAYVSFKSEHFVLRGDPEEADALKEALNWAERALRVCQAAFPAETFPRDLSKWHREAAFFVAKDTYKQILKANANQVSDLAWKLEHTATSGLQDPTGKWIKIGATGSRKVLLDAMVRDVAQQYAGFATDGLSEGVGHTFVGMIFNNNRLFAVDLMKQQGTVASEEDREYQSPDFDVWKDLNLELAWRNTGGVPAAQIPFADAAKFTNEERIKAWSFTDYVMRRDPSLLTKMDRLALSMKVGDKPVSPVAYSEKWAETESVSIPQLDKEWEDFWTGASPVMKAIRNDTPPLAAISRGVERWLKAFNEARNAEHATPVTWSANLSKRCKEHADYLAANKDQRGPALEHRQEPTLGGTHLGSMFAEMAIVETKAKLGSAKKLFKSWLDLPGYRDAIINNYIQSIGLYTEGDILVMNVVSALASPSAKSAQGYKCYPGEGDSGISSSVAVEDLGPELKALLEKHGHGDLKEVGCPLTMHFGIGVQGNRQSYKCVVVTDRDERIEGLIMLDNGKIRQTTAPGVVTFYPLKPLKGTIRSTWSWEVDGEQRRLTAKFRIK
;
A
#
# COMPACT_ATOMS: atom_id res chain seq x y z
N MET A 1 -6.71 -64.69 -28.39
CA MET A 1 -8.00 -64.21 -27.83
C MET A 1 -7.64 -63.56 -26.49
N GLY A 2 -7.56 -62.25 -26.34
CA GLY A 2 -8.49 -61.24 -26.83
C GLY A 2 -9.33 -60.78 -25.64
N GLY A 3 -8.85 -59.76 -24.93
CA GLY A 3 -9.49 -59.23 -23.72
C GLY A 3 -8.86 -57.90 -23.28
N LEU A 4 -8.76 -56.94 -24.21
CA LEU A 4 -8.60 -55.52 -23.92
C LEU A 4 -9.72 -55.08 -22.97
N ARG A 5 -9.39 -54.72 -21.73
CA ARG A 5 -10.15 -53.70 -21.00
C ARG A 5 -9.40 -52.39 -21.15
N ALA A 6 -9.75 -51.67 -22.20
CA ALA A 6 -9.49 -50.24 -22.26
C ALA A 6 -10.15 -49.60 -21.03
N LEU A 7 -9.36 -48.93 -20.20
CA LEU A 7 -9.89 -47.91 -19.30
C LEU A 7 -10.45 -46.78 -20.19
N PRO A 8 -11.63 -46.22 -19.87
CA PRO A 8 -12.36 -45.40 -20.82
C PRO A 8 -11.69 -44.03 -21.03
N PRO A 9 -11.74 -43.47 -22.24
CA PRO A 9 -11.29 -42.11 -22.59
C PRO A 9 -12.21 -40.99 -22.02
N GLN A 10 -13.03 -41.31 -21.02
CA GLN A 10 -14.12 -40.44 -20.52
C GLN A 10 -13.63 -39.35 -19.57
N ALA A 11 -12.54 -39.59 -18.85
CA ALA A 11 -12.11 -38.74 -17.74
C ALA A 11 -11.45 -37.41 -18.18
N ASP A 12 -11.02 -37.31 -19.44
CA ASP A 12 -10.50 -36.06 -20.01
C ASP A 12 -11.62 -35.21 -20.68
N ASP A 13 -12.69 -35.85 -21.18
CA ASP A 13 -13.88 -35.15 -21.70
C ASP A 13 -14.75 -34.56 -20.57
N ASP A 14 -14.86 -35.25 -19.43
CA ASP A 14 -15.58 -34.74 -18.26
C ASP A 14 -14.84 -33.58 -17.56
N GLU A 15 -13.50 -33.59 -17.59
CA GLU A 15 -12.66 -32.50 -17.07
C GLU A 15 -12.78 -31.25 -17.96
N ALA A 16 -12.73 -31.40 -19.28
CA ALA A 16 -12.94 -30.31 -20.22
C ALA A 16 -14.32 -29.65 -20.04
N LYS A 17 -15.39 -30.46 -19.93
CA LYS A 17 -16.74 -29.96 -19.63
C LYS A 17 -16.83 -29.26 -18.28
N PHE A 18 -16.13 -29.77 -17.27
CA PHE A 18 -16.07 -29.14 -15.96
C PHE A 18 -15.42 -27.76 -16.04
N GLN A 19 -14.31 -27.65 -16.78
CA GLN A 19 -13.56 -26.42 -17.00
C GLN A 19 -14.39 -25.38 -17.75
N THR A 20 -14.96 -25.71 -18.91
CA THR A 20 -15.84 -24.82 -19.67
C THR A 20 -16.99 -24.30 -18.79
N LYS A 21 -17.61 -25.17 -17.97
CA LYS A 21 -18.67 -24.74 -17.04
C LYS A 21 -18.19 -23.75 -15.97
N GLN A 22 -16.94 -23.85 -15.51
CA GLN A 22 -16.40 -22.85 -14.58
C GLN A 22 -16.06 -21.53 -15.32
N ALA A 23 -15.57 -21.62 -16.55
CA ALA A 23 -15.32 -20.47 -17.41
C ALA A 23 -16.62 -19.69 -17.69
N ASP A 24 -17.72 -20.38 -18.02
CA ASP A 24 -19.05 -19.80 -18.19
C ASP A 24 -19.48 -19.00 -16.94
N LEU A 25 -19.33 -19.58 -15.74
CA LEU A 25 -19.72 -18.92 -14.49
C LEU A 25 -18.94 -17.62 -14.23
N LEU A 26 -17.64 -17.60 -14.56
CA LEU A 26 -16.82 -16.39 -14.46
C LEU A 26 -17.20 -15.38 -15.54
N SER A 27 -17.38 -15.84 -16.78
CA SER A 27 -17.72 -14.99 -17.92
C SER A 27 -19.08 -14.31 -17.76
N ASP A 28 -20.10 -15.03 -17.29
CA ASP A 28 -21.42 -14.49 -16.97
C ASP A 28 -21.32 -13.37 -15.92
N PHE A 29 -20.48 -13.58 -14.89
CA PHE A 29 -20.27 -12.57 -13.87
C PHE A 29 -19.51 -11.36 -14.42
N ALA A 30 -18.48 -11.57 -15.23
CA ALA A 30 -17.72 -10.51 -15.88
C ALA A 30 -18.62 -9.66 -16.79
N GLU A 31 -19.47 -10.29 -17.60
CA GLU A 31 -20.43 -9.58 -18.45
C GLU A 31 -21.40 -8.73 -17.62
N LYS A 32 -21.88 -9.26 -16.48
CA LYS A 32 -22.71 -8.50 -15.53
C LYS A 32 -21.95 -7.31 -14.93
N ALA A 33 -20.69 -7.48 -14.54
CA ALA A 33 -19.86 -6.40 -14.02
C ALA A 33 -19.61 -5.32 -15.08
N PHE A 34 -19.31 -5.72 -16.32
CA PHE A 34 -19.14 -4.83 -17.47
C PHE A 34 -20.38 -3.98 -17.72
N LYS A 35 -21.57 -4.63 -17.84
CA LYS A 35 -22.86 -3.95 -18.02
C LYS A 35 -23.22 -3.00 -16.88
N LYS A 36 -22.65 -3.19 -15.69
CA LYS A 36 -22.84 -2.35 -14.51
C LYS A 36 -21.83 -1.21 -14.39
N GLY A 37 -20.98 -1.01 -15.39
CA GLY A 37 -19.99 0.06 -15.42
C GLY A 37 -18.70 -0.27 -14.66
N PHE A 38 -18.35 -1.55 -14.52
CA PHE A 38 -17.07 -2.00 -13.93
C PHE A 38 -16.21 -2.77 -14.95
N PRO A 39 -15.86 -2.16 -16.10
CA PRO A 39 -15.09 -2.83 -17.15
C PRO A 39 -13.72 -3.32 -16.67
N ARG A 40 -13.02 -2.61 -15.76
CA ARG A 40 -11.70 -3.06 -15.28
C ARG A 40 -11.79 -4.39 -14.54
N GLN A 41 -12.80 -4.54 -13.69
CA GLN A 41 -13.06 -5.80 -12.98
C GLN A 41 -13.51 -6.92 -13.91
N ALA A 42 -14.34 -6.60 -14.92
CA ALA A 42 -14.78 -7.57 -15.91
C ALA A 42 -13.62 -8.13 -16.72
N LYS A 43 -12.70 -7.26 -17.18
CA LYS A 43 -11.46 -7.63 -17.89
C LYS A 43 -10.68 -8.71 -17.15
N LEU A 44 -10.39 -8.47 -15.87
CA LEU A 44 -9.64 -9.41 -15.04
C LEU A 44 -10.35 -10.77 -14.89
N ILE A 45 -11.68 -10.76 -14.76
CA ILE A 45 -12.46 -12.00 -14.59
C ILE A 45 -12.55 -12.80 -15.90
N TRP A 46 -12.66 -12.14 -17.05
CA TRP A 46 -12.55 -12.82 -18.35
C TRP A 46 -11.17 -13.43 -18.56
N MET A 47 -10.09 -12.74 -18.18
CA MET A 47 -8.74 -13.31 -18.23
C MET A 47 -8.59 -14.51 -17.28
N GLN A 48 -9.18 -14.46 -16.09
CA GLN A 48 -9.25 -15.62 -15.17
C GLN A 48 -9.96 -16.82 -15.79
N ALA A 49 -11.09 -16.59 -16.47
CA ALA A 49 -11.83 -17.65 -17.16
C ALA A 49 -10.96 -18.34 -18.22
N ILE A 50 -10.25 -17.56 -19.03
CA ILE A 50 -9.37 -18.07 -20.09
C ILE A 50 -8.19 -18.84 -19.49
N LYS A 51 -7.48 -18.24 -18.53
CA LYS A 51 -6.23 -18.81 -17.99
C LYS A 51 -6.44 -20.02 -17.09
N LEU A 52 -7.47 -19.99 -16.24
CA LEU A 52 -7.67 -21.03 -15.21
C LEU A 52 -8.49 -22.22 -15.69
N TYR A 53 -9.30 -22.03 -16.74
CA TYR A 53 -10.31 -23.00 -17.13
C TYR A 53 -10.25 -23.33 -18.60
N ASP A 54 -10.50 -22.38 -19.48
CA ASP A 54 -10.70 -22.66 -20.89
C ASP A 54 -10.02 -21.61 -21.77
N ALA A 55 -8.83 -21.97 -22.26
CA ALA A 55 -7.97 -21.14 -23.09
C ALA A 55 -8.63 -20.66 -24.40
N ASP A 56 -9.70 -21.33 -24.84
CA ASP A 56 -10.45 -21.05 -26.06
C ASP A 56 -11.87 -20.54 -25.76
N HIS A 57 -12.16 -20.12 -24.52
CA HIS A 57 -13.48 -19.68 -24.09
C HIS A 57 -13.95 -18.41 -24.83
N GLU A 58 -14.70 -18.64 -25.92
CA GLU A 58 -15.14 -17.64 -26.88
C GLU A 58 -15.83 -16.42 -26.23
N PRO A 59 -16.80 -16.57 -25.32
CA PRO A 59 -17.45 -15.41 -24.69
C PRO A 59 -16.49 -14.50 -23.92
N SER A 60 -15.44 -15.08 -23.30
CA SER A 60 -14.43 -14.30 -22.58
C SER A 60 -13.46 -13.61 -23.53
N HIS A 61 -13.10 -14.26 -24.64
CA HIS A 61 -12.31 -13.63 -25.68
C HIS A 61 -13.06 -12.47 -26.34
N GLU A 62 -14.33 -12.65 -26.69
CA GLU A 62 -15.18 -11.59 -27.25
C GLU A 62 -15.36 -10.43 -26.26
N GLY A 63 -15.56 -10.74 -24.97
CA GLY A 63 -15.65 -9.73 -23.91
C GLY A 63 -14.38 -8.87 -23.80
N LEU A 64 -13.21 -9.44 -24.07
CA LEU A 64 -11.93 -8.74 -24.15
C LEU A 64 -11.70 -8.02 -25.49
N GLY A 65 -12.63 -8.12 -26.44
CA GLY A 65 -12.49 -7.54 -27.77
C GLY A 65 -11.57 -8.33 -28.70
N HIS A 66 -11.40 -9.62 -28.46
CA HIS A 66 -10.71 -10.52 -29.38
C HIS A 66 -11.66 -11.07 -30.44
N VAL A 67 -11.10 -11.47 -31.58
CA VAL A 67 -11.77 -12.19 -32.66
C VAL A 67 -10.94 -13.41 -33.04
N ARG A 68 -11.61 -14.51 -33.41
CA ARG A 68 -10.93 -15.73 -33.83
C ARG A 68 -10.38 -15.59 -35.26
N MET A 69 -9.07 -15.74 -35.41
CA MET A 69 -8.33 -15.72 -36.67
C MET A 69 -7.68 -17.09 -36.87
N GLY A 70 -8.37 -17.99 -37.59
CA GLY A 70 -7.96 -19.39 -37.71
C GLY A 70 -8.01 -20.12 -36.36
N THR A 71 -6.87 -20.67 -35.94
CA THR A 71 -6.72 -21.35 -34.63
C THR A 71 -6.26 -20.42 -33.51
N THR A 72 -6.16 -19.11 -33.76
CA THR A 72 -5.62 -18.14 -32.80
C THR A 72 -6.61 -17.02 -32.51
N TRP A 73 -6.55 -16.46 -31.31
CA TRP A 73 -7.30 -15.27 -30.94
C TRP A 73 -6.45 -14.02 -31.16
N ALA A 74 -7.02 -13.01 -31.82
CA ALA A 74 -6.34 -11.74 -32.09
C ALA A 74 -7.21 -10.55 -31.66
N PRO A 75 -6.61 -9.39 -31.31
CA PRO A 75 -7.37 -8.17 -31.08
C PRO A 75 -8.25 -7.79 -32.27
N LYS A 76 -9.51 -7.42 -32.00
CA LYS A 76 -10.43 -6.92 -33.03
C LYS A 76 -10.03 -5.50 -33.42
N GLY A 77 -9.76 -5.27 -34.69
CA GLY A 77 -9.41 -3.94 -35.20
C GLY A 77 -10.47 -2.89 -34.86
N GLY A 78 -10.02 -1.74 -34.33
CA GLY A 78 -10.89 -0.62 -33.94
C GLY A 78 -11.67 -0.83 -32.63
N PHE A 79 -11.44 -1.91 -31.90
CA PHE A 79 -11.98 -2.09 -30.55
C PHE A 79 -11.07 -1.41 -29.52
N ASP A 80 -11.64 -0.54 -28.70
CA ASP A 80 -10.96 0.07 -27.55
C ASP A 80 -11.68 -0.37 -26.25
N TYR A 81 -10.93 -0.98 -25.33
CA TYR A 81 -11.50 -1.51 -24.10
C TYR A 81 -11.70 -0.36 -23.10
N PRO A 82 -12.90 -0.18 -22.50
CA PRO A 82 -13.15 0.92 -21.58
C PRO A 82 -12.18 0.95 -20.39
N ARG A 83 -11.50 2.09 -20.19
CA ARG A 83 -10.41 2.24 -19.20
C ARG A 83 -10.87 2.72 -17.82
N THR A 84 -12.11 3.19 -17.70
CA THR A 84 -12.64 3.81 -16.47
C THR A 84 -13.91 3.12 -15.99
N ASP A 85 -13.99 2.86 -14.70
CA ASP A 85 -15.22 2.41 -14.06
C ASP A 85 -16.19 3.58 -13.91
N THR A 86 -17.44 3.38 -14.32
CA THR A 86 -18.54 4.35 -14.29
C THR A 86 -19.68 3.90 -13.36
N GLY A 87 -19.57 2.71 -12.77
CA GLY A 87 -20.56 2.12 -11.89
C GLY A 87 -20.70 2.84 -10.54
N THR A 88 -21.87 2.67 -9.91
CA THR A 88 -22.16 3.28 -8.60
C THR A 88 -21.61 2.47 -7.44
N SER A 89 -21.34 3.09 -6.28
CA SER A 89 -20.91 2.36 -5.08
C SER A 89 -21.91 1.27 -4.64
N ALA A 90 -23.22 1.49 -4.89
CA ALA A 90 -24.25 0.51 -4.57
C ALA A 90 -24.18 -0.73 -5.47
N ASP A 91 -24.03 -0.53 -6.79
CA ASP A 91 -23.81 -1.62 -7.74
C ASP A 91 -22.50 -2.36 -7.42
N GLY A 92 -21.44 -1.64 -7.08
CA GLY A 92 -20.16 -2.22 -6.67
C GLY A 92 -20.28 -3.12 -5.43
N SER A 93 -21.00 -2.68 -4.40
CA SER A 93 -21.26 -3.49 -3.20
C SER A 93 -22.04 -4.77 -3.50
N ALA A 94 -23.05 -4.67 -4.37
CA ALA A 94 -23.85 -5.83 -4.80
C ALA A 94 -23.01 -6.82 -5.64
N LEU A 95 -22.19 -6.31 -6.56
CA LEU A 95 -21.27 -7.13 -7.36
C LEU A 95 -20.23 -7.82 -6.48
N PHE A 96 -19.66 -7.12 -5.50
CA PHE A 96 -18.72 -7.71 -4.55
C PHE A 96 -19.34 -8.91 -3.81
N LYS A 97 -20.54 -8.76 -3.24
CA LYS A 97 -21.25 -9.86 -2.57
C LYS A 97 -21.53 -11.03 -3.52
N ALA A 98 -21.92 -10.74 -4.75
CA ALA A 98 -22.17 -11.76 -5.77
C ALA A 98 -20.88 -12.49 -6.17
N TYR A 99 -19.75 -11.78 -6.26
CA TYR A 99 -18.44 -12.38 -6.53
C TYR A 99 -17.98 -13.28 -5.38
N GLU A 100 -18.15 -12.85 -4.12
CA GLU A 100 -17.85 -13.70 -2.96
C GLU A 100 -18.67 -14.99 -2.95
N ALA A 101 -19.95 -14.93 -3.34
CA ALA A 101 -20.80 -16.11 -3.51
C ALA A 101 -20.32 -17.00 -4.67
N LEU A 102 -19.92 -16.40 -5.80
CA LEU A 102 -19.36 -17.12 -6.95
C LEU A 102 -18.08 -17.88 -6.57
N LYS A 103 -17.14 -17.24 -5.87
CA LYS A 103 -15.90 -17.90 -5.42
C LYS A 103 -16.18 -19.13 -4.55
N LYS A 104 -17.13 -19.02 -3.61
CA LYS A 104 -17.56 -20.18 -2.79
C LYS A 104 -18.14 -21.31 -3.64
N LYS A 105 -18.89 -20.98 -4.70
CA LYS A 105 -19.43 -21.95 -5.66
C LYS A 105 -18.32 -22.62 -6.47
N LEU A 106 -17.35 -21.86 -7.00
CA LEU A 106 -16.19 -22.39 -7.72
C LEU A 106 -15.34 -23.32 -6.84
N ALA A 107 -15.07 -22.91 -5.59
CA ALA A 107 -14.38 -23.73 -4.62
C ALA A 107 -15.12 -25.05 -4.33
N ALA A 108 -16.44 -24.99 -4.08
CA ALA A 108 -17.23 -26.20 -3.85
C ALA A 108 -17.22 -27.16 -5.05
N ASN A 109 -17.27 -26.61 -6.27
CA ASN A 109 -17.18 -27.38 -7.51
C ASN A 109 -15.83 -28.11 -7.62
N HIS A 110 -14.71 -27.42 -7.41
CA HIS A 110 -13.38 -28.04 -7.39
C HIS A 110 -13.21 -29.06 -6.29
N LYS A 111 -13.72 -28.78 -5.09
CA LYS A 111 -13.64 -29.69 -3.94
C LYS A 111 -14.34 -31.02 -4.23
N ARG A 112 -15.47 -30.99 -4.96
CA ARG A 112 -16.15 -32.21 -5.41
C ARG A 112 -15.27 -33.02 -6.36
N VAL A 113 -14.68 -32.36 -7.37
CA VAL A 113 -13.82 -33.03 -8.37
C VAL A 113 -12.52 -33.54 -7.74
N ALA A 114 -11.95 -32.83 -6.76
CA ALA A 114 -10.80 -33.30 -5.99
C ALA A 114 -11.09 -34.65 -5.29
N LYS A 115 -12.28 -34.81 -4.69
CA LYS A 115 -12.72 -36.06 -4.05
C LYS A 115 -12.97 -37.19 -5.06
N GLU A 116 -13.38 -36.86 -6.28
CA GLU A 116 -13.53 -37.83 -7.36
C GLU A 116 -12.16 -38.36 -7.80
N TRP A 117 -11.18 -37.48 -7.98
CA TRP A 117 -9.81 -37.86 -8.30
C TRP A 117 -9.08 -38.56 -7.16
N GLU A 118 -9.39 -38.23 -5.91
CA GLU A 118 -8.92 -38.97 -4.74
C GLU A 118 -9.38 -40.44 -4.78
N LYS A 119 -10.66 -40.68 -5.07
CA LYS A 119 -11.20 -42.05 -5.25
C LYS A 119 -10.59 -42.78 -6.45
N ALA A 120 -10.18 -42.03 -7.47
CA ALA A 120 -9.50 -42.57 -8.64
C ALA A 120 -7.98 -42.70 -8.46
N GLU A 121 -7.45 -42.45 -7.25
CA GLU A 121 -6.02 -42.53 -6.90
C GLU A 121 -5.11 -41.62 -7.75
N ARG A 122 -5.68 -40.54 -8.33
CA ARG A 122 -4.96 -39.54 -9.12
C ARG A 122 -4.53 -38.38 -8.25
N THR A 123 -3.44 -38.57 -7.52
CA THR A 123 -2.90 -37.57 -6.58
C THR A 123 -2.56 -36.25 -7.26
N ASP A 124 -2.03 -36.29 -8.48
CA ASP A 124 -1.74 -35.10 -9.31
C ASP A 124 -2.99 -34.24 -9.55
N LYS A 125 -4.07 -34.84 -10.06
CA LYS A 125 -5.33 -34.13 -10.33
C LYS A 125 -6.03 -33.71 -9.04
N LYS A 126 -5.99 -34.55 -8.00
CA LYS A 126 -6.51 -34.22 -6.66
C LYS A 126 -5.87 -32.94 -6.11
N LEU A 127 -4.53 -32.88 -6.09
CA LEU A 127 -3.80 -31.74 -5.56
C LEU A 127 -4.03 -30.48 -6.40
N PHE A 128 -4.08 -30.60 -7.73
CA PHE A 128 -4.45 -29.49 -8.60
C PHE A 128 -5.79 -28.84 -8.20
N HIS A 129 -6.85 -29.65 -8.02
CA HIS A 129 -8.14 -29.11 -7.65
C HIS A 129 -8.20 -28.56 -6.23
N TYR A 130 -7.51 -29.16 -5.26
CA TYR A 130 -7.39 -28.54 -3.92
C TYR A 130 -6.62 -27.21 -3.98
N GLY A 131 -5.64 -27.08 -4.88
CA GLY A 131 -4.99 -25.78 -5.15
C GLY A 131 -6.00 -24.74 -5.65
N MET A 132 -6.88 -25.13 -6.57
CA MET A 132 -7.96 -24.28 -7.06
C MET A 132 -8.99 -23.94 -5.96
N VAL A 133 -9.25 -24.83 -5.01
CA VAL A 133 -10.08 -24.52 -3.83
C VAL A 133 -9.48 -23.35 -3.05
N LEU A 134 -8.18 -23.41 -2.72
CA LEU A 134 -7.51 -22.35 -1.94
C LEU A 134 -7.38 -21.02 -2.69
N ARG A 135 -7.30 -21.05 -4.02
CA ARG A 135 -7.34 -19.84 -4.86
C ARG A 135 -8.66 -19.07 -4.68
N TRP A 136 -9.78 -19.77 -4.48
CA TRP A 136 -11.10 -19.17 -4.32
C TRP A 136 -11.53 -18.95 -2.86
N VAL A 137 -11.21 -19.89 -1.97
CA VAL A 137 -11.55 -19.89 -0.54
C VAL A 137 -10.30 -20.22 0.28
N LYS A 138 -9.68 -19.17 0.82
CA LYS A 138 -8.34 -19.19 1.45
C LYS A 138 -8.21 -20.03 2.71
N ASP A 139 -9.31 -20.27 3.40
CA ASP A 139 -9.40 -20.88 4.74
C ASP A 139 -10.03 -22.28 4.71
N ASP A 140 -10.14 -22.92 3.53
CA ASP A 140 -10.65 -24.29 3.44
C ASP A 140 -9.64 -25.29 4.05
N LYS A 141 -9.92 -25.74 5.27
CA LYS A 141 -9.04 -26.60 6.05
C LYS A 141 -8.73 -27.94 5.37
N GLU A 142 -9.72 -28.52 4.66
CA GLU A 142 -9.53 -29.79 3.95
C GLU A 142 -8.52 -29.64 2.80
N ALA A 143 -8.62 -28.55 2.04
CA ALA A 143 -7.67 -28.25 0.97
C ALA A 143 -6.27 -27.92 1.51
N GLN A 144 -6.17 -27.19 2.62
CA GLN A 144 -4.89 -26.92 3.30
C GLN A 144 -4.20 -28.22 3.73
N ASP A 145 -4.95 -29.11 4.39
CA ASP A 145 -4.40 -30.39 4.86
C ASP A 145 -4.00 -31.29 3.68
N ALA A 146 -4.79 -31.32 2.61
CA ALA A 146 -4.49 -32.10 1.42
C ALA A 146 -3.22 -31.63 0.68
N LEU A 147 -2.92 -30.32 0.73
CA LEU A 147 -1.74 -29.71 0.13
C LEU A 147 -0.53 -29.62 1.08
N ASN A 148 -0.66 -30.16 2.30
CA ASN A 148 0.35 -30.03 3.37
C ASN A 148 0.73 -28.58 3.69
N HIS A 149 -0.24 -27.66 3.61
CA HIS A 149 -0.01 -26.29 4.03
C HIS A 149 0.21 -26.22 5.55
N HIS A 150 1.18 -25.43 5.98
CA HIS A 150 1.44 -25.13 7.39
C HIS A 150 1.24 -23.65 7.67
N GLU A 151 1.23 -23.28 8.95
CA GLU A 151 1.03 -21.90 9.39
C GLU A 151 2.26 -21.04 9.05
N ILE A 152 2.02 -19.93 8.36
CA ILE A 152 3.00 -18.91 7.95
C ILE A 152 2.47 -17.57 8.43
N GLY A 153 3.03 -17.04 9.51
CA GLY A 153 2.48 -15.85 10.17
C GLY A 153 1.07 -16.11 10.72
N THR A 154 0.03 -15.67 10.00
CA THR A 154 -1.40 -15.91 10.38
C THR A 154 -2.23 -16.48 9.23
N VAL A 155 -1.57 -16.98 8.20
CA VAL A 155 -2.18 -17.64 7.03
C VAL A 155 -1.53 -19.02 6.89
N THR A 156 -1.94 -19.77 5.87
CA THR A 156 -1.34 -21.08 5.58
C THR A 156 -0.75 -21.10 4.19
N GLY A 157 0.34 -21.84 4.02
CA GLY A 157 1.04 -21.98 2.75
C GLY A 157 2.10 -23.07 2.74
N THR A 158 2.90 -23.06 1.69
CA THR A 158 3.99 -24.01 1.42
C THR A 158 5.35 -23.50 1.91
N ASP A 159 6.38 -24.36 1.95
CA ASP A 159 7.75 -23.97 2.35
C ASP A 159 8.32 -22.83 1.47
N LEU A 160 8.01 -22.86 0.17
CA LEU A 160 8.36 -21.78 -0.75
C LEU A 160 7.67 -20.48 -0.33
N GLU A 161 6.38 -20.53 -0.01
CA GLU A 161 5.63 -19.35 0.42
C GLU A 161 6.11 -18.79 1.76
N GLN A 162 6.59 -19.66 2.66
CA GLN A 162 7.25 -19.26 3.90
C GLN A 162 8.55 -18.50 3.58
N THR A 163 9.35 -19.02 2.65
CA THR A 163 10.57 -18.35 2.17
C THR A 163 10.27 -16.98 1.56
N LEU A 164 9.26 -16.90 0.67
CA LEU A 164 8.82 -15.64 0.08
C LEU A 164 8.37 -14.65 1.17
N TYR A 165 7.60 -15.11 2.16
CA TYR A 165 7.11 -14.29 3.26
C TYR A 165 8.26 -13.78 4.14
N ASP A 166 9.17 -14.65 4.56
CA ASP A 166 10.29 -14.28 5.44
C ASP A 166 11.22 -13.27 4.77
N ASN A 167 11.59 -13.51 3.51
CA ASN A 167 12.40 -12.57 2.76
C ASN A 167 11.67 -11.24 2.53
N SER A 168 10.35 -11.28 2.31
CA SER A 168 9.54 -10.06 2.23
C SER A 168 9.60 -9.26 3.53
N LYS A 169 9.39 -9.91 4.68
CA LYS A 169 9.44 -9.26 5.99
C LYS A 169 10.83 -8.77 6.37
N LYS A 170 11.88 -9.51 6.00
CA LYS A 170 13.27 -9.08 6.16
C LYS A 170 13.53 -7.76 5.43
N ILE A 171 13.07 -7.64 4.18
CA ILE A 171 13.24 -6.43 3.37
C ILE A 171 12.40 -5.28 3.93
N GLU A 172 11.12 -5.51 4.23
CA GLU A 172 10.22 -4.50 4.83
C GLU A 172 10.78 -3.96 6.16
N GLN A 173 11.31 -4.85 7.01
CA GLN A 173 11.94 -4.48 8.27
C GLN A 173 13.20 -3.65 8.02
N ALA A 174 14.06 -4.05 7.08
CA ALA A 174 15.24 -3.28 6.72
C ALA A 174 14.88 -1.88 6.22
N VAL A 175 13.85 -1.74 5.37
CA VAL A 175 13.37 -0.42 4.92
C VAL A 175 12.89 0.39 6.12
N THR A 176 12.03 -0.19 6.96
CA THR A 176 11.46 0.50 8.15
C THR A 176 12.54 0.96 9.14
N ASP A 177 13.56 0.14 9.37
CA ASP A 177 14.67 0.49 10.26
C ASP A 177 15.54 1.59 9.66
N GLN A 178 15.80 1.52 8.35
CA GLN A 178 16.61 2.51 7.64
C GLN A 178 15.90 3.86 7.51
N GLU A 179 14.58 3.88 7.36
CA GLU A 179 13.77 5.12 7.36
C GLU A 179 13.92 5.95 8.66
N ARG A 180 14.29 5.31 9.77
CA ARG A 180 14.47 5.96 11.08
C ARG A 180 15.87 6.53 11.28
N ILE A 181 16.80 6.23 10.39
CA ILE A 181 18.20 6.64 10.50
C ILE A 181 18.42 7.83 9.60
N ASP A 182 18.93 8.92 10.18
CA ASP A 182 19.46 10.04 9.42
C ASP A 182 20.98 9.91 9.33
N TYR A 183 21.46 9.68 8.11
CA TYR A 183 22.89 9.60 7.82
C TYR A 183 23.50 11.00 7.78
N GLU A 184 24.73 11.11 8.28
CA GLU A 184 25.48 12.35 8.21
C GLU A 184 25.81 12.68 6.75
N VAL A 185 25.44 13.91 6.35
CA VAL A 185 25.74 14.45 5.02
C VAL A 185 26.45 15.79 5.19
N GLN A 186 27.63 15.91 4.58
CA GLN A 186 28.48 17.08 4.68
C GLN A 186 28.73 17.71 3.31
N PRO A 187 28.96 19.03 3.23
CA PRO A 187 29.49 19.65 2.02
C PRO A 187 30.81 18.99 1.58
N GLU A 188 31.02 18.90 0.28
CA GLU A 188 32.25 18.40 -0.31
C GLU A 188 32.84 19.45 -1.25
N GLU A 189 34.09 19.86 -1.03
CA GLU A 189 34.74 20.95 -1.78
C GLU A 189 35.53 20.43 -2.99
N SER A 190 35.69 19.11 -3.14
CA SER A 190 36.38 18.50 -4.27
C SER A 190 35.73 18.93 -5.60
N LYS A 191 36.55 19.38 -6.54
CA LYS A 191 36.13 19.68 -7.90
C LYS A 191 35.90 18.40 -8.71
N GLN A 192 34.97 18.47 -9.67
CA GLN A 192 34.70 17.41 -10.63
C GLN A 192 35.10 17.87 -12.05
N PRO A 193 36.24 17.37 -12.59
CA PRO A 193 36.78 17.78 -13.88
C PRO A 193 35.79 17.77 -15.06
N LEU A 194 34.86 16.82 -15.12
CA LEU A 194 33.88 16.69 -16.20
C LEU A 194 32.82 17.78 -16.16
N LEU A 195 32.41 18.22 -14.96
CA LEU A 195 31.47 19.32 -14.76
C LEU A 195 32.17 20.66 -14.98
N ASP A 196 33.42 20.78 -14.54
CA ASP A 196 34.26 21.97 -14.76
C ASP A 196 34.54 22.18 -16.25
N ALA A 197 34.85 21.12 -16.99
CA ALA A 197 35.01 21.15 -18.45
C ALA A 197 33.74 21.61 -19.16
N ALA A 198 32.58 21.21 -18.64
CA ALA A 198 31.28 21.65 -19.12
C ALA A 198 30.90 23.07 -18.71
N LYS A 199 31.65 23.70 -17.80
CA LYS A 199 31.34 25.02 -17.20
C LYS A 199 29.95 25.06 -16.54
N VAL A 200 29.55 23.97 -15.91
CA VAL A 200 28.29 23.88 -15.17
C VAL A 200 28.54 24.31 -13.72
N ALA A 201 27.64 25.13 -13.17
CA ALA A 201 27.66 25.44 -11.74
C ALA A 201 27.05 24.27 -10.96
N TYR A 202 27.68 23.86 -9.86
CA TYR A 202 27.18 22.76 -9.04
C TYR A 202 27.55 22.96 -7.56
N VAL A 203 26.74 22.39 -6.69
CA VAL A 203 27.09 22.12 -5.29
C VAL A 203 27.35 20.63 -5.11
N SER A 204 28.06 20.28 -4.04
CA SER A 204 28.51 18.93 -3.78
C SER A 204 28.32 18.56 -2.32
N PHE A 205 27.82 17.36 -2.10
CA PHE A 205 27.63 16.78 -0.78
C PHE A 205 28.19 15.36 -0.76
N LYS A 206 28.62 14.91 0.41
CA LYS A 206 29.07 13.55 0.66
C LYS A 206 28.41 12.94 1.87
N SER A 207 28.25 11.63 1.84
CA SER A 207 27.95 10.75 2.96
C SER A 207 29.11 9.76 3.15
N GLU A 208 28.92 8.71 3.97
CA GLU A 208 29.93 7.68 4.22
C GLU A 208 30.40 7.00 2.91
N HIS A 209 29.47 6.69 2.02
CA HIS A 209 29.70 5.87 0.83
C HIS A 209 29.51 6.60 -0.51
N PHE A 210 28.91 7.79 -0.49
CA PHE A 210 28.48 8.47 -1.70
C PHE A 210 28.94 9.93 -1.76
N VAL A 211 29.21 10.39 -2.97
CA VAL A 211 29.35 11.82 -3.30
C VAL A 211 28.32 12.16 -4.36
N LEU A 212 27.49 13.16 -4.10
CA LEU A 212 26.44 13.61 -5.01
C LEU A 212 26.59 15.08 -5.32
N ARG A 213 26.47 15.42 -6.61
CA ARG A 213 26.60 16.77 -7.15
C ARG A 213 25.33 17.15 -7.91
N GLY A 214 25.00 18.43 -7.94
CA GLY A 214 23.82 18.90 -8.66
C GLY A 214 23.62 20.41 -8.59
N ASP A 215 22.44 20.86 -9.00
CA ASP A 215 22.09 22.28 -9.01
C ASP A 215 22.16 22.90 -7.60
N PRO A 216 22.76 24.11 -7.44
CA PRO A 216 22.79 24.81 -6.16
C PRO A 216 21.42 25.00 -5.50
N GLU A 217 20.39 25.22 -6.32
CA GLU A 217 19.00 25.41 -5.87
C GLU A 217 18.38 24.14 -5.29
N GLU A 218 18.94 22.96 -5.59
CA GLU A 218 18.46 21.65 -5.14
C GLU A 218 19.27 21.10 -3.96
N ALA A 219 20.03 21.95 -3.26
CA ALA A 219 20.94 21.53 -2.19
C ALA A 219 20.28 20.61 -1.14
N ASP A 220 19.06 20.90 -0.70
CA ASP A 220 18.37 20.08 0.29
C ASP A 220 17.85 18.76 -0.29
N ALA A 221 17.41 18.76 -1.56
CA ALA A 221 17.03 17.55 -2.27
C ALA A 221 18.23 16.61 -2.48
N LEU A 222 19.43 17.15 -2.75
CA LEU A 222 20.67 16.38 -2.89
C LEU A 222 21.08 15.73 -1.56
N LYS A 223 20.97 16.44 -0.43
CA LYS A 223 21.26 15.85 0.90
C LYS A 223 20.31 14.71 1.23
N GLU A 224 19.03 14.91 0.97
CA GLU A 224 18.03 13.86 1.17
C GLU A 224 18.27 12.65 0.26
N ALA A 225 18.65 12.89 -1.01
CA ALA A 225 18.96 11.82 -1.95
C ALA A 225 20.18 10.98 -1.50
N LEU A 226 21.20 11.61 -0.90
CA LEU A 226 22.33 10.90 -0.28
C LEU A 226 21.89 10.06 0.92
N ASN A 227 21.01 10.59 1.77
CA ASN A 227 20.46 9.84 2.89
C ASN A 227 19.70 8.59 2.40
N TRP A 228 18.89 8.71 1.34
CA TRP A 228 18.24 7.57 0.71
C TRP A 228 19.21 6.60 0.01
N ALA A 229 20.33 7.08 -0.54
CA ALA A 229 21.35 6.21 -1.10
C ALA A 229 21.99 5.32 -0.03
N GLU A 230 22.30 5.88 1.15
CA GLU A 230 22.81 5.12 2.30
C GLU A 230 21.77 4.10 2.79
N ARG A 231 20.50 4.53 2.95
CA ARG A 231 19.40 3.62 3.30
C ARG A 231 19.27 2.48 2.30
N ALA A 232 19.27 2.77 1.00
CA ALA A 232 19.18 1.79 -0.06
C ALA A 232 20.35 0.79 -0.04
N LEU A 233 21.56 1.27 0.25
CA LEU A 233 22.73 0.41 0.38
C LEU A 233 22.54 -0.63 1.49
N ARG A 234 22.05 -0.20 2.66
CA ARG A 234 21.76 -1.11 3.79
C ARG A 234 20.59 -2.06 3.51
N VAL A 235 19.55 -1.59 2.83
CA VAL A 235 18.45 -2.45 2.38
C VAL A 235 18.96 -3.50 1.38
N CYS A 236 19.85 -3.14 0.46
CA CYS A 236 20.51 -4.09 -0.43
C CYS A 236 21.32 -5.14 0.36
N GLN A 237 22.08 -4.74 1.38
CA GLN A 237 22.79 -5.69 2.24
C GLN A 237 21.87 -6.69 2.94
N ALA A 238 20.67 -6.25 3.35
CA ALA A 238 19.68 -7.15 3.94
C ALA A 238 19.03 -8.07 2.91
N ALA A 239 18.73 -7.56 1.72
CA ALA A 239 18.04 -8.30 0.66
C ALA A 239 18.92 -9.34 -0.04
N PHE A 240 20.19 -9.03 -0.27
CA PHE A 240 21.11 -9.89 -1.01
C PHE A 240 21.96 -10.77 -0.06
N PRO A 241 22.02 -12.10 -0.26
CA PRO A 241 22.89 -12.98 0.51
C PRO A 241 24.38 -12.64 0.30
N ALA A 242 25.13 -12.47 1.38
CA ALA A 242 26.53 -12.04 1.35
C ALA A 242 27.46 -13.04 0.65
N GLU A 243 27.09 -14.32 0.67
CA GLU A 243 27.81 -15.44 0.08
C GLU A 243 27.78 -15.36 -1.45
N THR A 244 26.67 -14.88 -2.01
CA THR A 244 26.47 -14.73 -3.45
C THR A 244 26.86 -13.33 -3.93
N PHE A 245 26.61 -12.31 -3.10
CA PHE A 245 26.86 -10.90 -3.39
C PHE A 245 27.85 -10.31 -2.37
N PRO A 246 29.11 -10.76 -2.36
CA PRO A 246 30.11 -10.22 -1.44
C PRO A 246 30.37 -8.75 -1.78
N ARG A 247 30.07 -7.86 -0.83
CA ARG A 247 30.32 -6.41 -0.94
C ARG A 247 31.14 -5.93 0.26
N ASP A 248 32.34 -5.48 -0.03
CA ASP A 248 33.19 -4.78 0.92
C ASP A 248 32.81 -3.29 0.91
N LEU A 249 32.00 -2.89 1.89
CA LEU A 249 31.54 -1.50 1.97
C LEU A 249 32.66 -0.50 2.23
N SER A 250 33.79 -0.93 2.81
CA SER A 250 34.95 -0.05 2.98
C SER A 250 35.54 0.42 1.64
N LYS A 251 35.19 -0.25 0.54
CA LYS A 251 35.58 0.10 -0.83
C LYS A 251 34.41 0.68 -1.62
N TRP A 252 33.25 0.84 -0.99
CA TRP A 252 32.06 1.38 -1.63
C TRP A 252 32.12 2.91 -1.58
N HIS A 253 32.82 3.49 -2.55
CA HIS A 253 32.82 4.92 -2.80
C HIS A 253 32.28 5.17 -4.20
N ARG A 254 31.13 5.84 -4.29
CA ARG A 254 30.42 6.10 -5.54
C ARG A 254 30.14 7.57 -5.72
N GLU A 255 30.20 8.03 -6.97
CA GLU A 255 30.00 9.42 -7.32
C GLU A 255 28.91 9.54 -8.40
N ALA A 256 28.00 10.49 -8.19
CA ALA A 256 26.94 10.81 -9.13
C ALA A 256 26.75 12.34 -9.24
N ALA A 257 26.22 12.77 -10.39
CA ALA A 257 25.83 14.14 -10.65
C ALA A 257 24.44 14.18 -11.29
N PHE A 258 23.47 14.76 -10.60
CA PHE A 258 22.10 14.85 -11.07
C PHE A 258 21.64 16.31 -11.12
N PHE A 259 21.08 16.70 -12.26
CA PHE A 259 20.60 18.05 -12.52
C PHE A 259 19.11 18.03 -12.88
N VAL A 260 18.39 19.11 -12.60
CA VAL A 260 16.96 19.20 -12.94
C VAL A 260 16.78 19.30 -14.45
N ALA A 261 17.55 20.18 -15.11
CA ALA A 261 17.37 20.47 -16.53
C ALA A 261 18.07 19.44 -17.44
N LYS A 262 17.32 18.89 -18.42
CA LYS A 262 17.88 18.01 -19.48
C LYS A 262 18.96 18.72 -20.31
N ASP A 263 18.91 20.03 -20.44
CA ASP A 263 19.92 20.79 -21.18
C ASP A 263 21.27 20.86 -20.46
N THR A 264 21.31 20.88 -19.13
CA THR A 264 22.55 20.76 -18.35
C THR A 264 23.22 19.42 -18.59
N TYR A 265 22.44 18.33 -18.56
CA TYR A 265 22.92 16.99 -18.93
C TYR A 265 23.50 16.96 -20.36
N LYS A 266 22.79 17.53 -21.35
CA LYS A 266 23.28 17.62 -22.74
C LYS A 266 24.56 18.45 -22.85
N GLN A 267 24.67 19.54 -22.10
CA GLN A 267 25.87 20.39 -22.06
C GLN A 267 27.08 19.59 -21.57
N ILE A 268 26.91 18.80 -20.50
CA ILE A 268 27.98 17.96 -19.95
C ILE A 268 28.41 16.89 -20.96
N LEU A 269 27.47 16.20 -21.61
CA LEU A 269 27.82 15.20 -22.62
C LEU A 269 28.54 15.82 -23.83
N LYS A 270 28.10 16.99 -24.30
CA LYS A 270 28.76 17.70 -25.41
C LYS A 270 30.17 18.14 -25.06
N ALA A 271 30.39 18.63 -23.84
CA ALA A 271 31.72 19.03 -23.37
C ALA A 271 32.69 17.85 -23.25
N ASN A 272 32.16 16.64 -23.04
CA ASN A 272 32.92 15.39 -22.86
C ASN A 272 32.69 14.41 -24.03
N ALA A 273 32.41 14.93 -25.23
CA ALA A 273 31.97 14.14 -26.40
C ALA A 273 32.94 13.01 -26.78
N ASN A 274 34.23 13.18 -26.52
CA ASN A 274 35.26 12.17 -26.79
C ASN A 274 35.09 10.88 -25.96
N GLN A 275 34.30 10.91 -24.89
CA GLN A 275 34.01 9.75 -24.04
C GLN A 275 32.63 9.13 -24.30
N VAL A 276 31.82 9.75 -25.15
CA VAL A 276 30.41 9.40 -25.32
C VAL A 276 30.21 8.68 -26.65
N SER A 277 30.07 7.36 -26.61
CA SER A 277 29.59 6.59 -27.76
C SER A 277 28.19 7.05 -28.17
N ASP A 278 27.96 7.16 -29.48
CA ASP A 278 26.68 7.55 -30.10
C ASP A 278 26.06 8.81 -29.48
N LEU A 279 26.88 9.85 -29.30
CA LEU A 279 26.50 11.10 -28.65
C LEU A 279 25.17 11.68 -29.17
N ALA A 280 24.95 11.71 -30.48
CA ALA A 280 23.73 12.23 -31.07
C ALA A 280 22.48 11.49 -30.54
N TRP A 281 22.55 10.16 -30.48
CA TRP A 281 21.47 9.34 -29.97
C TRP A 281 21.24 9.57 -28.46
N LYS A 282 22.32 9.59 -27.66
CA LYS A 282 22.22 9.84 -26.22
C LYS A 282 21.61 11.21 -25.87
N LEU A 283 21.99 12.25 -26.61
CA LEU A 283 21.45 13.60 -26.42
C LEU A 283 19.93 13.68 -26.68
N GLU A 284 19.42 12.86 -27.59
CA GLU A 284 18.00 12.83 -27.96
C GLU A 284 17.21 11.91 -27.01
N HIS A 285 17.68 10.69 -26.79
CA HIS A 285 16.89 9.58 -26.25
C HIS A 285 17.21 9.16 -24.82
N THR A 286 18.23 9.76 -24.19
CA THR A 286 18.61 9.40 -22.82
C THR A 286 18.56 10.59 -21.88
N ALA A 287 18.39 10.28 -20.60
CA ALA A 287 18.44 11.24 -19.50
C ALA A 287 19.52 10.86 -18.46
N THR A 288 20.25 9.77 -18.67
CA THR A 288 21.36 9.35 -17.80
C THR A 288 22.50 8.72 -18.61
N SER A 289 23.73 8.86 -18.15
CA SER A 289 24.92 8.24 -18.75
C SER A 289 26.05 8.11 -17.73
N GLY A 290 26.90 7.09 -17.87
CA GLY A 290 28.16 7.01 -17.13
C GLY A 290 29.29 7.67 -17.93
N LEU A 291 30.13 8.45 -17.26
CA LEU A 291 31.38 8.99 -17.80
C LEU A 291 32.56 8.63 -16.89
N GLN A 292 33.78 8.69 -17.43
CA GLN A 292 34.98 8.46 -16.65
C GLN A 292 35.76 9.78 -16.49
N ASP A 293 36.10 10.13 -15.25
CA ASP A 293 36.94 11.30 -15.03
C ASP A 293 38.41 11.02 -15.44
N PRO A 294 39.28 12.04 -15.52
CA PRO A 294 40.69 11.86 -15.88
C PRO A 294 41.49 10.94 -14.94
N THR A 295 40.97 10.64 -13.74
CA THR A 295 41.59 9.72 -12.77
C THR A 295 41.14 8.27 -12.97
N GLY A 296 40.24 8.02 -13.92
CA GLY A 296 39.67 6.70 -14.19
C GLY A 296 38.44 6.38 -13.34
N LYS A 297 37.90 7.33 -12.57
CA LYS A 297 36.71 7.11 -11.74
C LYS A 297 35.45 7.29 -12.56
N TRP A 298 34.52 6.34 -12.43
CA TRP A 298 33.21 6.43 -13.05
C TRP A 298 32.29 7.36 -12.25
N ILE A 299 31.61 8.26 -12.96
CA ILE A 299 30.56 9.11 -12.43
C ILE A 299 29.28 8.90 -13.25
N LYS A 300 28.15 8.73 -12.56
CA LYS A 300 26.82 8.73 -13.19
C LYS A 300 26.36 10.18 -13.36
N ILE A 301 25.94 10.55 -14.57
CA ILE A 301 25.41 11.88 -14.87
C ILE A 301 23.98 11.73 -15.34
N GLY A 302 23.06 12.54 -14.82
CA GLY A 302 21.67 12.49 -15.25
C GLY A 302 20.86 13.76 -15.09
N ALA A 303 19.75 13.80 -15.81
CA ALA A 303 18.70 14.79 -15.68
C ALA A 303 17.47 14.17 -15.01
N THR A 304 17.02 14.74 -13.89
CA THR A 304 15.94 14.19 -13.07
C THR A 304 14.62 14.92 -13.26
N GLY A 305 14.63 16.20 -13.61
CA GLY A 305 13.42 17.01 -13.80
C GLY A 305 12.60 17.30 -12.53
N SER A 306 12.77 16.54 -11.44
CA SER A 306 12.13 16.78 -10.15
C SER A 306 12.85 16.08 -9.00
N ARG A 307 12.63 16.57 -7.77
CA ARG A 307 13.09 15.94 -6.52
C ARG A 307 12.70 14.46 -6.42
N LYS A 308 11.46 14.09 -6.77
CA LYS A 308 10.99 12.69 -6.68
C LYS A 308 11.82 11.77 -7.58
N VAL A 309 12.09 12.21 -8.80
CA VAL A 309 12.89 11.45 -9.77
C VAL A 309 14.36 11.36 -9.33
N LEU A 310 14.89 12.38 -8.66
CA LEU A 310 16.22 12.33 -8.05
C LEU A 310 16.33 11.23 -6.98
N LEU A 311 15.33 11.10 -6.10
CA LEU A 311 15.32 10.06 -5.07
C LEU A 311 15.26 8.65 -5.70
N ASP A 312 14.35 8.45 -6.65
CA ASP A 312 14.24 7.19 -7.40
C ASP A 312 15.58 6.85 -8.10
N ALA A 313 16.26 7.85 -8.66
CA ALA A 313 17.50 7.66 -9.42
C ALA A 313 18.64 7.19 -8.53
N MET A 314 18.76 7.76 -7.33
CA MET A 314 19.77 7.35 -6.36
C MET A 314 19.53 5.92 -5.88
N VAL A 315 18.31 5.58 -5.46
CA VAL A 315 17.99 4.22 -4.99
C VAL A 315 18.24 3.18 -6.09
N ARG A 316 17.77 3.48 -7.31
CA ARG A 316 17.98 2.64 -8.48
C ARG A 316 19.46 2.41 -8.77
N ASP A 317 20.26 3.47 -8.73
CA ASP A 317 21.69 3.39 -9.03
C ASP A 317 22.43 2.55 -7.98
N VAL A 318 22.10 2.70 -6.70
CA VAL A 318 22.65 1.85 -5.63
C VAL A 318 22.31 0.38 -5.88
N ALA A 319 21.04 0.06 -6.15
CA ALA A 319 20.60 -1.32 -6.37
C ALA A 319 21.27 -1.96 -7.60
N GLN A 320 21.36 -1.22 -8.71
CA GLN A 320 22.02 -1.68 -9.95
C GLN A 320 23.49 -2.00 -9.71
N GLN A 321 24.20 -1.11 -9.02
CA GLN A 321 25.60 -1.32 -8.71
C GLN A 321 25.79 -2.43 -7.67
N TYR A 322 24.86 -2.58 -6.72
CA TYR A 322 24.95 -3.60 -5.69
C TYR A 322 24.76 -4.99 -6.29
N ALA A 323 23.79 -5.15 -7.18
CA ALA A 323 23.56 -6.38 -7.92
C ALA A 323 24.71 -6.67 -8.91
N GLY A 324 25.14 -5.67 -9.67
CA GLY A 324 26.21 -5.80 -10.65
C GLY A 324 25.84 -6.66 -11.87
N PHE A 325 24.54 -6.70 -12.22
CA PHE A 325 24.08 -7.39 -13.43
C PHE A 325 24.53 -6.65 -14.68
N ALA A 326 25.05 -7.38 -15.67
CA ALA A 326 25.53 -6.79 -16.91
C ALA A 326 24.53 -6.86 -18.06
N THR A 327 23.47 -7.65 -17.95
CA THR A 327 22.34 -7.62 -18.88
C THR A 327 21.40 -6.47 -18.55
N ASP A 328 21.02 -5.69 -19.55
CA ASP A 328 20.14 -4.52 -19.40
C ASP A 328 18.81 -4.90 -18.74
N GLY A 329 18.15 -5.96 -19.21
CA GLY A 329 16.85 -6.36 -18.66
C GLY A 329 16.89 -6.66 -17.15
N LEU A 330 17.92 -7.35 -16.65
CA LEU A 330 18.06 -7.63 -15.21
C LEU A 330 18.53 -6.41 -14.42
N SER A 331 19.40 -5.59 -14.99
CA SER A 331 19.87 -4.33 -14.38
C SER A 331 18.73 -3.31 -14.25
N GLU A 332 17.90 -3.16 -15.27
CA GLU A 332 16.69 -2.35 -15.21
C GLU A 332 15.69 -2.93 -14.20
N GLY A 333 15.45 -4.25 -14.26
CA GLY A 333 14.54 -4.97 -13.36
C GLY A 333 14.88 -4.74 -11.89
N VAL A 334 16.14 -4.96 -11.48
CA VAL A 334 16.56 -4.80 -10.08
C VAL A 334 16.48 -3.36 -9.60
N GLY A 335 16.82 -2.41 -10.47
CA GLY A 335 16.70 -0.99 -10.18
C GLY A 335 15.26 -0.61 -9.82
N HIS A 336 14.32 -1.04 -10.65
CA HIS A 336 12.89 -0.84 -10.43
C HIS A 336 12.34 -1.59 -9.23
N THR A 337 12.86 -2.80 -8.96
CA THR A 337 12.45 -3.60 -7.80
C THR A 337 12.74 -2.85 -6.50
N PHE A 338 13.94 -2.31 -6.32
CA PHE A 338 14.31 -1.63 -5.07
C PHE A 338 13.63 -0.28 -4.90
N VAL A 339 13.43 0.48 -5.99
CA VAL A 339 12.62 1.71 -5.95
C VAL A 339 11.18 1.38 -5.54
N GLY A 340 10.61 0.30 -6.07
CA GLY A 340 9.30 -0.23 -5.66
C GLY A 340 9.26 -0.70 -4.20
N MET A 341 10.30 -1.38 -3.71
CA MET A 341 10.37 -1.86 -2.32
C MET A 341 10.54 -0.72 -1.30
N ILE A 342 11.31 0.32 -1.63
CA ILE A 342 11.65 1.41 -0.70
C ILE A 342 10.59 2.51 -0.72
N PHE A 343 10.10 2.91 -1.89
CA PHE A 343 9.16 4.04 -2.01
C PHE A 343 7.73 3.62 -2.31
N ASN A 344 7.48 2.33 -2.62
CA ASN A 344 6.22 1.88 -3.21
C ASN A 344 5.86 2.74 -4.43
N ASN A 345 6.88 3.12 -5.23
CA ASN A 345 6.77 3.94 -6.43
C ASN A 345 7.70 3.42 -7.54
N ASN A 346 7.48 3.81 -8.80
CA ASN A 346 8.47 3.71 -9.88
C ASN A 346 8.21 4.81 -10.91
N ARG A 347 9.03 5.87 -10.94
CA ARG A 347 8.81 7.05 -11.81
C ARG A 347 9.90 7.30 -12.85
N LEU A 348 10.83 6.36 -13.00
CA LEU A 348 12.03 6.54 -13.84
C LEU A 348 12.05 5.60 -15.04
N PHE A 349 12.18 6.15 -16.24
CA PHE A 349 12.61 5.39 -17.41
C PHE A 349 14.04 5.81 -17.76
N ALA A 350 14.96 4.84 -17.89
CA ALA A 350 16.34 5.16 -18.24
C ALA A 350 16.54 5.55 -19.72
N VAL A 351 15.62 5.16 -20.60
CA VAL A 351 15.73 5.31 -22.05
C VAL A 351 14.36 5.61 -22.66
N ASP A 352 14.26 6.70 -23.44
CA ASP A 352 13.15 6.95 -24.35
C ASP A 352 13.30 5.98 -25.53
N LEU A 353 12.24 5.20 -25.84
CA LEU A 353 12.23 4.21 -26.92
C LEU A 353 12.81 4.77 -28.23
N MET A 354 13.72 4.03 -28.87
CA MET A 354 13.96 4.23 -30.31
C MET A 354 12.61 4.06 -31.02
N LYS A 355 12.14 5.08 -31.74
CA LYS A 355 10.90 5.02 -32.55
C LYS A 355 10.81 3.65 -33.24
N GLN A 356 9.80 2.85 -32.89
CA GLN A 356 9.46 1.63 -33.62
C GLN A 356 9.22 1.99 -35.09
N GLN A 357 10.21 1.73 -35.95
CA GLN A 357 9.96 1.67 -37.38
C GLN A 357 9.31 0.31 -37.66
N GLY A 358 7.98 0.32 -37.75
CA GLY A 358 7.21 -0.62 -38.55
C GLY A 358 7.03 -2.03 -37.98
N THR A 359 6.20 -2.17 -36.95
CA THR A 359 5.30 -3.34 -36.81
C THR A 359 4.00 -2.90 -36.16
N VAL A 360 2.89 -3.52 -36.55
CA VAL A 360 1.49 -3.11 -36.35
C VAL A 360 0.99 -3.27 -34.90
N ALA A 361 1.78 -2.89 -33.90
CA ALA A 361 1.37 -2.83 -32.50
C ALA A 361 0.58 -1.53 -32.25
N SER A 362 -0.50 -1.63 -31.48
CA SER A 362 -1.57 -0.65 -31.32
C SER A 362 -1.07 0.75 -30.91
N GLU A 363 -1.88 1.78 -31.20
CA GLU A 363 -1.67 3.17 -30.73
C GLU A 363 -1.48 3.29 -29.20
N GLU A 364 -1.79 2.24 -28.43
CA GLU A 364 -1.64 2.18 -26.97
C GLU A 364 -0.18 2.25 -26.49
N ASP A 365 0.80 1.86 -27.30
CA ASP A 365 2.22 1.89 -26.90
C ASP A 365 2.83 3.30 -26.82
N ARG A 366 2.16 4.31 -27.40
CA ARG A 366 2.70 5.69 -27.50
C ARG A 366 2.35 6.62 -26.34
N GLU A 367 1.42 6.25 -25.46
CA GLU A 367 0.83 7.18 -24.47
C GLU A 367 1.16 6.91 -23.00
N TYR A 368 2.09 6.01 -22.67
CA TYR A 368 2.48 5.80 -21.27
C TYR A 368 3.44 6.91 -20.78
N GLN A 369 2.88 8.06 -20.40
CA GLN A 369 3.56 8.97 -19.48
C GLN A 369 3.73 8.26 -18.13
N SER A 370 4.97 8.14 -17.66
CA SER A 370 5.42 7.50 -16.40
C SER A 370 4.29 7.22 -15.38
N PRO A 371 3.68 6.02 -15.43
CA PRO A 371 2.51 5.73 -14.60
C PRO A 371 2.89 5.64 -13.12
N ASP A 372 1.92 5.88 -12.23
CA ASP A 372 2.04 5.56 -10.81
C ASP A 372 2.26 4.03 -10.63
N PHE A 373 2.88 3.62 -9.52
CA PHE A 373 3.25 2.22 -9.27
C PHE A 373 2.03 1.30 -9.15
N ASP A 374 0.88 1.83 -8.75
CA ASP A 374 -0.39 1.10 -8.76
C ASP A 374 -0.80 0.72 -10.20
N VAL A 375 -0.52 1.57 -11.19
CA VAL A 375 -0.74 1.24 -12.60
C VAL A 375 0.21 0.14 -13.05
N TRP A 376 1.47 0.14 -12.61
CA TRP A 376 2.41 -0.95 -12.90
C TRP A 376 1.94 -2.28 -12.28
N LYS A 377 1.44 -2.26 -11.05
CA LYS A 377 0.86 -3.45 -10.40
C LYS A 377 -0.37 -3.95 -11.16
N ASP A 378 -1.24 -3.05 -11.63
CA ASP A 378 -2.42 -3.40 -12.40
C ASP A 378 -2.04 -4.01 -13.76
N LEU A 379 -1.12 -3.37 -14.50
CA LEU A 379 -0.62 -3.88 -15.79
C LEU A 379 0.11 -5.22 -15.62
N ASN A 380 0.89 -5.37 -14.54
CA ASN A 380 1.53 -6.63 -14.23
C ASN A 380 0.53 -7.73 -13.86
N LEU A 381 -0.53 -7.39 -13.12
CA LEU A 381 -1.60 -8.31 -12.82
C LEU A 381 -2.30 -8.77 -14.10
N GLU A 382 -2.56 -7.86 -15.04
CA GLU A 382 -3.06 -8.22 -16.37
C GLU A 382 -2.08 -9.14 -17.11
N LEU A 383 -0.78 -8.81 -17.11
CA LEU A 383 0.28 -9.61 -17.75
C LEU A 383 0.32 -11.05 -17.19
N ALA A 384 0.24 -11.20 -15.87
CA ALA A 384 0.23 -12.50 -15.19
C ALA A 384 -1.05 -13.31 -15.49
N TRP A 385 -2.16 -12.64 -15.82
CA TRP A 385 -3.40 -13.30 -16.23
C TRP A 385 -3.51 -13.61 -17.73
N ARG A 386 -2.61 -13.09 -18.57
CA ARG A 386 -2.62 -13.42 -20.01
C ARG A 386 -2.35 -14.91 -20.23
N ASN A 387 -3.05 -15.48 -21.20
CA ASN A 387 -2.98 -16.91 -21.50
C ASN A 387 -1.55 -17.39 -21.78
N THR A 388 -0.75 -16.58 -22.49
CA THR A 388 0.67 -16.85 -22.79
C THR A 388 1.65 -16.53 -21.65
N GLY A 389 1.18 -16.00 -20.51
CA GLY A 389 2.05 -15.46 -19.44
C GLY A 389 2.72 -14.13 -19.79
N GLY A 390 2.35 -13.54 -20.92
CA GLY A 390 2.95 -12.31 -21.44
C GLY A 390 4.35 -12.56 -22.02
N VAL A 391 5.31 -11.74 -21.59
CA VAL A 391 6.74 -11.87 -21.93
C VAL A 391 7.35 -13.02 -21.12
N PRO A 392 7.91 -14.07 -21.76
CA PRO A 392 8.59 -15.16 -21.06
C PRO A 392 9.80 -14.68 -20.26
N ALA A 393 10.03 -15.21 -19.04
CA ALA A 393 11.19 -14.86 -18.23
C ALA A 393 12.53 -15.17 -18.92
N ALA A 394 12.56 -16.17 -19.81
CA ALA A 394 13.72 -16.52 -20.62
C ALA A 394 14.16 -15.39 -21.59
N GLN A 395 13.29 -14.42 -21.90
CA GLN A 395 13.62 -13.29 -22.76
C GLN A 395 14.27 -12.12 -21.99
N ILE A 396 14.01 -12.00 -20.68
CA ILE A 396 14.42 -10.84 -19.87
C ILE A 396 15.94 -10.57 -19.96
N PRO A 397 16.85 -11.56 -19.83
CA PRO A 397 18.29 -11.29 -19.89
C PRO A 397 18.80 -10.83 -21.27
N PHE A 398 17.98 -10.98 -22.31
CA PHE A 398 18.32 -10.59 -23.68
C PHE A 398 17.62 -9.31 -24.13
N ALA A 399 16.74 -8.74 -23.30
CA ALA A 399 16.11 -7.47 -23.59
C ALA A 399 17.15 -6.33 -23.59
N ASP A 400 17.06 -5.46 -24.59
CA ASP A 400 17.95 -4.32 -24.81
C ASP A 400 17.24 -3.05 -24.32
N ALA A 401 17.88 -2.29 -23.42
CA ALA A 401 17.28 -1.10 -22.84
C ALA A 401 16.82 -0.07 -23.90
N ALA A 402 17.48 -0.01 -25.06
CA ALA A 402 17.14 0.91 -26.15
C ALA A 402 15.88 0.50 -26.95
N LYS A 403 15.49 -0.77 -26.87
CA LYS A 403 14.37 -1.38 -27.61
C LYS A 403 13.30 -1.96 -26.68
N PHE A 404 13.45 -1.71 -25.39
CA PHE A 404 12.72 -2.37 -24.31
C PHE A 404 11.24 -1.99 -24.34
N THR A 405 10.37 -2.94 -24.70
CA THR A 405 8.92 -2.70 -24.70
C THR A 405 8.40 -2.48 -23.28
N ASN A 406 7.23 -1.84 -23.15
CA ASN A 406 6.61 -1.62 -21.84
C ASN A 406 6.32 -2.95 -21.13
N GLU A 407 5.89 -3.97 -21.86
CA GLU A 407 5.61 -5.30 -21.29
C GLU A 407 6.88 -6.00 -20.79
N GLU A 408 7.97 -5.94 -21.55
CA GLU A 408 9.26 -6.50 -21.12
C GLU A 408 9.79 -5.78 -19.88
N ARG A 409 9.59 -4.46 -19.78
CA ARG A 409 10.00 -3.67 -18.61
C ARG A 409 9.18 -4.01 -17.37
N ILE A 410 7.86 -4.11 -17.51
CA ILE A 410 6.96 -4.52 -16.42
C ILE A 410 7.32 -5.93 -15.95
N LYS A 411 7.53 -6.85 -16.89
CA LYS A 411 7.97 -8.22 -16.59
C LYS A 411 9.33 -8.24 -15.90
N ALA A 412 10.31 -7.49 -16.39
CA ALA A 412 11.65 -7.44 -15.81
C ALA A 412 11.62 -6.99 -14.35
N TRP A 413 10.88 -5.93 -14.05
CA TRP A 413 10.66 -5.46 -12.68
C TRP A 413 9.97 -6.51 -11.80
N SER A 414 8.82 -7.00 -12.24
CA SER A 414 7.96 -7.85 -11.40
C SER A 414 8.53 -9.25 -11.21
N PHE A 415 9.24 -9.77 -12.21
CA PHE A 415 9.99 -11.02 -12.14
C PHE A 415 11.19 -10.87 -11.21
N THR A 416 11.93 -9.76 -11.32
CA THR A 416 13.05 -9.49 -10.41
C THR A 416 12.57 -9.35 -8.95
N ASP A 417 11.45 -8.68 -8.69
CA ASP A 417 10.83 -8.60 -7.35
C ASP A 417 10.48 -9.99 -6.80
N TYR A 418 9.83 -10.83 -7.61
CA TYR A 418 9.53 -12.20 -7.23
C TYR A 418 10.81 -12.99 -6.89
N VAL A 419 11.82 -12.97 -7.77
CA VAL A 419 13.04 -13.76 -7.57
C VAL A 419 13.86 -13.23 -6.38
N MET A 420 13.85 -11.91 -6.14
CA MET A 420 14.47 -11.33 -4.93
C MET A 420 13.85 -11.86 -3.63
N ARG A 421 12.55 -12.20 -3.63
CA ARG A 421 11.87 -12.80 -2.47
C ARG A 421 12.04 -14.31 -2.42
N ARG A 422 12.26 -14.97 -3.56
CA ARG A 422 12.50 -16.42 -3.66
C ARG A 422 13.94 -16.77 -3.29
N ASP A 423 14.86 -16.41 -4.18
CA ASP A 423 16.29 -16.69 -4.14
C ASP A 423 17.01 -15.71 -5.08
N PRO A 424 17.59 -14.62 -4.54
CA PRO A 424 18.34 -13.63 -5.32
C PRO A 424 19.51 -14.21 -6.12
N SER A 425 20.05 -15.39 -5.75
CA SER A 425 21.18 -15.99 -6.44
C SER A 425 20.83 -16.42 -7.86
N LEU A 426 19.56 -16.74 -8.13
CA LEU A 426 19.07 -17.13 -9.45
C LEU A 426 19.25 -16.00 -10.46
N LEU A 427 19.07 -14.73 -10.07
CA LEU A 427 19.29 -13.59 -10.96
C LEU A 427 20.74 -13.49 -11.43
N THR A 428 21.71 -13.72 -10.53
CA THR A 428 23.14 -13.74 -10.89
C THR A 428 23.46 -14.87 -11.85
N LYS A 429 22.89 -16.06 -11.62
CA LYS A 429 23.07 -17.22 -12.50
C LYS A 429 22.47 -16.95 -13.87
N MET A 430 21.28 -16.33 -13.92
CA MET A 430 20.63 -15.96 -15.17
C MET A 430 21.48 -14.96 -15.96
N ASP A 431 21.95 -13.90 -15.30
CA ASP A 431 22.81 -12.89 -15.91
C ASP A 431 24.07 -13.51 -16.51
N ARG A 432 24.81 -14.32 -15.73
CA ARG A 432 26.04 -14.97 -16.18
C ARG A 432 25.82 -15.94 -17.33
N LEU A 433 24.77 -16.76 -17.28
CA LEU A 433 24.45 -17.69 -18.34
C LEU A 433 24.13 -16.94 -19.63
N ALA A 434 23.30 -15.89 -19.56
CA ALA A 434 22.95 -15.08 -20.71
C ALA A 434 24.20 -14.43 -21.35
N LEU A 435 25.10 -13.87 -20.55
CA LEU A 435 26.38 -13.32 -21.03
C LEU A 435 27.25 -14.38 -21.71
N SER A 436 27.31 -15.60 -21.17
CA SER A 436 28.07 -16.71 -21.79
C SER A 436 27.50 -17.16 -23.13
N MET A 437 26.22 -16.88 -23.39
CA MET A 437 25.52 -17.23 -24.63
C MET A 437 25.52 -16.10 -25.65
N LYS A 438 25.79 -14.85 -25.24
CA LYS A 438 25.95 -13.72 -26.16
C LYS A 438 27.29 -13.86 -26.92
N VAL A 439 27.21 -14.29 -28.18
CA VAL A 439 28.37 -14.35 -29.09
C VAL A 439 28.18 -13.34 -30.22
N GLY A 440 28.76 -12.15 -30.06
CA GLY A 440 28.53 -11.01 -30.95
C GLY A 440 27.07 -10.55 -30.95
N ASP A 441 26.57 -10.07 -32.09
CA ASP A 441 25.19 -9.57 -32.25
C ASP A 441 24.15 -10.67 -32.56
N LYS A 442 24.50 -11.95 -32.39
CA LYS A 442 23.58 -13.05 -32.73
C LYS A 442 22.45 -13.14 -31.70
N PRO A 443 21.17 -13.14 -32.14
CA PRO A 443 20.05 -13.31 -31.23
C PRO A 443 20.09 -14.71 -30.60
N VAL A 444 19.91 -14.76 -29.29
CA VAL A 444 19.82 -16.03 -28.54
C VAL A 444 18.35 -16.43 -28.44
N SER A 445 18.03 -17.68 -28.79
CA SER A 445 16.68 -18.21 -28.65
C SER A 445 16.34 -18.41 -27.16
N PRO A 446 15.17 -17.93 -26.68
CA PRO A 446 14.69 -18.19 -25.31
C PRO A 446 14.57 -19.68 -24.97
N VAL A 447 14.28 -20.51 -25.98
CA VAL A 447 14.21 -21.98 -25.83
C VAL A 447 15.60 -22.54 -25.52
N ALA A 448 16.61 -22.17 -26.31
CA ALA A 448 17.99 -22.61 -26.10
C ALA A 448 18.56 -22.15 -24.75
N TYR A 449 18.17 -20.96 -24.30
CA TYR A 449 18.52 -20.46 -22.97
C TYR A 449 17.87 -21.30 -21.86
N SER A 450 16.58 -21.63 -22.02
CA SER A 450 15.84 -22.47 -21.05
C SER A 450 16.39 -23.89 -20.98
N GLU A 451 16.77 -24.48 -22.12
CA GLU A 451 17.41 -25.80 -22.19
C GLU A 451 18.75 -25.79 -21.43
N LYS A 452 19.61 -24.81 -21.71
CA LYS A 452 20.92 -24.70 -21.05
C LYS A 452 20.82 -24.41 -19.55
N TRP A 453 19.81 -23.64 -19.14
CA TRP A 453 19.51 -23.41 -17.73
C TRP A 453 19.13 -24.72 -17.00
N ALA A 454 18.31 -25.56 -17.64
CA ALA A 454 17.85 -26.82 -17.06
C ALA A 454 18.98 -27.86 -16.88
N GLU A 455 20.13 -27.69 -17.55
CA GLU A 455 21.32 -28.52 -17.35
C GLU A 455 22.01 -28.27 -16.00
N THR A 456 21.88 -27.05 -15.45
CA THR A 456 22.66 -26.63 -14.27
C THR A 456 21.82 -26.34 -13.04
N GLU A 457 20.52 -26.09 -13.19
CA GLU A 457 19.66 -25.61 -12.12
C GLU A 457 18.47 -26.56 -11.87
N SER A 458 18.11 -26.75 -10.61
CA SER A 458 17.02 -27.65 -10.20
C SER A 458 15.62 -27.08 -10.46
N VAL A 459 15.51 -25.76 -10.57
CA VAL A 459 14.27 -25.06 -10.92
C VAL A 459 14.33 -24.66 -12.38
N SER A 460 13.32 -24.99 -13.18
CA SER A 460 13.29 -24.60 -14.60
C SER A 460 12.79 -23.16 -14.78
N ILE A 461 13.14 -22.50 -15.89
CA ILE A 461 12.60 -21.16 -16.20
C ILE A 461 11.07 -21.17 -16.33
N PRO A 462 10.43 -22.14 -17.01
CA PRO A 462 8.97 -22.26 -17.03
C PRO A 462 8.35 -22.38 -15.64
N GLN A 463 9.02 -23.07 -14.71
CA GLN A 463 8.56 -23.13 -13.32
C GLN A 463 8.66 -21.76 -12.64
N LEU A 464 9.78 -21.04 -12.81
CA LEU A 464 9.92 -19.68 -12.25
C LEU A 464 8.87 -18.72 -12.80
N ASP A 465 8.56 -18.82 -14.10
CA ASP A 465 7.48 -18.05 -14.72
C ASP A 465 6.13 -18.37 -14.08
N LYS A 466 5.82 -19.65 -13.89
CA LYS A 466 4.57 -20.07 -13.26
C LYS A 466 4.45 -19.62 -11.80
N GLU A 467 5.54 -19.72 -11.05
CA GLU A 467 5.56 -19.28 -9.65
C GLU A 467 5.46 -17.75 -9.53
N TRP A 468 6.06 -16.99 -10.45
CA TRP A 468 5.86 -15.55 -10.59
C TRP A 468 4.40 -15.21 -10.91
N GLU A 469 3.76 -15.94 -11.84
CA GLU A 469 2.34 -15.75 -12.15
C GLU A 469 1.48 -15.98 -10.90
N ASP A 470 1.75 -17.06 -10.16
CA ASP A 470 1.02 -17.36 -8.92
C ASP A 470 1.21 -16.28 -7.85
N PHE A 471 2.44 -15.80 -7.69
CA PHE A 471 2.77 -14.71 -6.78
C PHE A 471 1.95 -13.45 -7.09
N TRP A 472 1.97 -12.99 -8.34
CA TRP A 472 1.31 -11.74 -8.73
C TRP A 472 -0.21 -11.87 -8.84
N THR A 473 -0.73 -13.03 -9.24
CA THR A 473 -2.18 -13.28 -9.23
C THR A 473 -2.72 -13.49 -7.80
N GLY A 474 -1.84 -13.70 -6.82
CA GLY A 474 -2.23 -13.97 -5.43
C GLY A 474 -2.90 -15.33 -5.30
N ALA A 475 -2.27 -16.36 -5.89
CA ALA A 475 -2.79 -17.72 -5.99
C ALA A 475 -3.11 -18.36 -4.63
N SER A 476 -2.42 -17.91 -3.59
CA SER A 476 -2.57 -18.39 -2.23
C SER A 476 -2.82 -17.26 -1.23
N PRO A 477 -3.23 -17.61 0.00
CA PRO A 477 -3.43 -16.62 1.06
C PRO A 477 -2.15 -15.84 1.40
N VAL A 478 -0.99 -16.52 1.38
CA VAL A 478 0.33 -15.92 1.66
C VAL A 478 0.73 -14.95 0.55
N MET A 479 0.67 -15.39 -0.71
CA MET A 479 1.04 -14.56 -1.85
C MET A 479 0.18 -13.30 -1.94
N LYS A 480 -1.13 -13.44 -1.68
CA LYS A 480 -2.05 -12.30 -1.62
C LYS A 480 -1.72 -11.34 -0.47
N ALA A 481 -1.27 -11.85 0.68
CA ALA A 481 -0.84 -11.02 1.80
C ALA A 481 0.44 -10.23 1.46
N ILE A 482 1.44 -10.90 0.87
CA ILE A 482 2.69 -10.26 0.43
C ILE A 482 2.40 -9.16 -0.61
N ARG A 483 1.65 -9.47 -1.67
CA ARG A 483 1.37 -8.53 -2.78
C ARG A 483 0.65 -7.26 -2.33
N ASN A 484 -0.30 -7.39 -1.41
CA ASN A 484 -1.08 -6.25 -0.96
C ASN A 484 -0.33 -5.39 0.09
N ASP A 485 0.96 -5.67 0.36
CA ASP A 485 1.75 -5.09 1.46
C ASP A 485 0.96 -5.06 2.76
N THR A 486 0.11 -6.07 2.94
CA THR A 486 -0.80 -6.14 4.07
C THR A 486 -0.22 -7.17 5.02
N PRO A 487 0.10 -6.81 6.26
CA PRO A 487 0.19 -7.82 7.31
C PRO A 487 -1.10 -8.64 7.21
N PRO A 488 -1.04 -9.96 7.04
CA PRO A 488 -2.19 -10.78 6.67
C PRO A 488 -3.41 -10.36 7.51
N LEU A 489 -4.52 -10.07 6.80
CA LEU A 489 -5.67 -9.21 7.16
C LEU A 489 -6.49 -9.52 8.44
N ALA A 490 -5.86 -10.10 9.47
CA ALA A 490 -6.30 -10.15 10.86
C ALA A 490 -5.15 -9.83 11.86
N ALA A 491 -3.91 -9.71 11.40
CA ALA A 491 -2.70 -9.69 12.22
C ALA A 491 -2.37 -8.33 12.87
N ILE A 492 -3.00 -7.24 12.44
CA ILE A 492 -2.83 -5.93 13.08
C ILE A 492 -3.81 -5.77 14.26
N SER A 493 -4.86 -6.56 14.47
CA SER A 493 -5.66 -6.37 15.71
C SER A 493 -6.50 -7.60 15.99
N ARG A 494 -6.05 -8.43 16.92
CA ARG A 494 -6.80 -9.60 17.35
C ARG A 494 -8.17 -9.15 17.87
N GLY A 495 -9.25 -9.61 17.24
CA GLY A 495 -10.62 -9.27 17.64
C GLY A 495 -11.17 -7.97 17.07
N VAL A 496 -10.54 -7.38 16.05
CA VAL A 496 -10.99 -6.14 15.37
C VAL A 496 -12.46 -6.18 14.97
N GLU A 497 -12.95 -7.31 14.43
CA GLU A 497 -14.35 -7.42 13.99
C GLU A 497 -15.33 -7.23 15.15
N ARG A 498 -14.99 -7.75 16.33
CA ARG A 498 -15.84 -7.65 17.52
C ARG A 498 -15.78 -6.25 18.12
N TRP A 499 -14.60 -5.63 18.13
CA TRP A 499 -14.42 -4.23 18.54
C TRP A 499 -15.14 -3.27 17.61
N LEU A 500 -14.96 -3.41 16.29
CA LEU A 500 -15.64 -2.62 15.27
C LEU A 500 -17.15 -2.77 15.35
N LYS A 501 -17.65 -4.00 15.57
CA LYS A 501 -19.08 -4.24 15.78
C LYS A 501 -19.59 -3.49 17.00
N ALA A 502 -18.94 -3.64 18.16
CA ALA A 502 -19.34 -2.94 19.38
C ALA A 502 -19.26 -1.41 19.25
N PHE A 503 -18.26 -0.91 18.52
CA PHE A 503 -18.10 0.51 18.23
C PHE A 503 -19.25 1.02 17.33
N ASN A 504 -19.57 0.31 16.26
CA ASN A 504 -20.69 0.65 15.38
C ASN A 504 -22.04 0.52 16.08
N GLU A 505 -22.21 -0.41 17.03
CA GLU A 505 -23.39 -0.47 17.89
C GLU A 505 -23.53 0.79 18.76
N ALA A 506 -22.43 1.30 19.32
CA ALA A 506 -22.42 2.56 20.07
C ALA A 506 -22.73 3.77 19.17
N ARG A 507 -22.15 3.84 17.98
CA ARG A 507 -22.46 4.88 16.98
C ARG A 507 -23.93 4.87 16.58
N ASN A 508 -24.50 3.70 16.33
CA ASN A 508 -25.91 3.55 15.99
C ASN A 508 -26.85 4.00 17.11
N ALA A 509 -26.48 3.77 18.38
CA ALA A 509 -27.27 4.23 19.53
C ALA A 509 -27.38 5.77 19.58
N GLU A 510 -26.37 6.48 19.07
CA GLU A 510 -26.33 7.94 18.97
C GLU A 510 -26.70 8.45 17.56
N HIS A 511 -27.39 7.63 16.76
CA HIS A 511 -27.84 7.95 15.41
C HIS A 511 -26.70 8.43 14.47
N ALA A 512 -25.50 7.89 14.64
CA ALA A 512 -24.35 8.14 13.77
C ALA A 512 -24.17 7.01 12.76
N THR A 513 -23.56 7.33 11.61
CA THR A 513 -23.32 6.38 10.52
C THR A 513 -22.29 5.32 10.92
N PRO A 514 -22.48 4.02 10.61
CA PRO A 514 -21.45 3.02 10.81
C PRO A 514 -20.18 3.34 10.02
N VAL A 515 -19.03 2.96 10.56
CA VAL A 515 -17.72 3.12 9.92
C VAL A 515 -17.15 1.78 9.47
N THR A 516 -16.24 1.86 8.50
CA THR A 516 -15.43 0.72 8.07
C THR A 516 -14.11 0.69 8.84
N TRP A 517 -13.40 -0.44 8.81
CA TRP A 517 -12.05 -0.55 9.35
C TRP A 517 -11.02 -0.51 8.22
N SER A 518 -9.87 0.13 8.48
CA SER A 518 -8.72 0.21 7.59
C SER A 518 -7.48 -0.35 8.25
N ALA A 519 -6.88 -1.37 7.62
CA ALA A 519 -5.61 -1.94 8.02
C ALA A 519 -4.47 -0.90 7.95
N ASN A 520 -4.45 -0.07 6.90
CA ASN A 520 -3.45 0.97 6.71
C ASN A 520 -3.48 1.98 7.87
N LEU A 521 -4.68 2.44 8.24
CA LEU A 521 -4.85 3.36 9.38
C LEU A 521 -4.47 2.72 10.73
N SER A 522 -4.49 1.39 10.81
CA SER A 522 -4.16 0.63 12.03
C SER A 522 -2.66 0.44 12.26
N LYS A 523 -1.81 0.70 11.25
CA LYS A 523 -0.34 0.58 11.37
C LYS A 523 0.20 1.49 12.50
N ARG A 524 -0.18 2.76 12.51
CA ARG A 524 0.21 3.70 13.58
C ARG A 524 -0.45 3.40 14.92
N CYS A 525 -1.68 2.85 14.91
CA CYS A 525 -2.30 2.35 16.13
C CYS A 525 -1.48 1.24 16.78
N LYS A 526 -0.94 0.31 15.98
CA LYS A 526 -0.02 -0.75 16.44
C LYS A 526 1.21 -0.17 17.10
N GLU A 527 1.94 0.67 16.37
CA GLU A 527 3.20 1.25 16.84
C GLU A 527 3.02 1.97 18.18
N HIS A 528 1.91 2.69 18.35
CA HIS A 528 1.62 3.38 19.60
C HIS A 528 1.17 2.44 20.73
N ALA A 529 0.38 1.40 20.42
CA ALA A 529 0.01 0.39 21.40
C ALA A 529 1.25 -0.37 21.91
N ASP A 530 2.18 -0.73 21.01
CA ASP A 530 3.46 -1.36 21.34
C ASP A 530 4.32 -0.44 22.22
N TYR A 531 4.37 0.86 21.91
CA TYR A 531 5.06 1.86 22.74
C TYR A 531 4.51 1.91 24.17
N LEU A 532 3.19 1.94 24.33
CA LEU A 532 2.53 1.94 25.66
C LEU A 532 2.62 0.59 26.38
N ALA A 533 2.75 -0.50 25.63
CA ALA A 533 2.99 -1.83 26.16
C ALA A 533 4.40 -1.92 26.77
N ALA A 534 5.40 -1.37 26.08
CA ALA A 534 6.79 -1.31 26.53
C ALA A 534 7.01 -0.30 27.67
N ASN A 535 6.29 0.81 27.68
CA ASN A 535 6.48 1.93 28.62
C ASN A 535 5.24 2.14 29.51
N LYS A 536 5.07 1.29 30.53
CA LYS A 536 3.86 1.29 31.39
C LYS A 536 3.67 2.58 32.19
N ASP A 537 4.74 3.29 32.49
CA ASP A 537 4.79 4.59 33.15
C ASP A 537 4.27 5.73 32.25
N GLN A 538 4.19 5.51 30.94
CA GLN A 538 3.66 6.47 29.96
C GLN A 538 2.14 6.30 29.73
N ARG A 539 1.44 5.55 30.59
CA ARG A 539 -0.01 5.35 30.51
C ARG A 539 -0.78 6.38 31.35
N GLY A 540 -1.98 6.74 30.89
CA GLY A 540 -2.91 7.64 31.58
C GLY A 540 -3.12 8.98 30.86
N PRO A 541 -4.18 9.73 31.22
CA PRO A 541 -4.67 10.94 30.53
C PRO A 541 -3.63 11.98 30.12
N ALA A 542 -2.55 12.11 30.90
CA ALA A 542 -1.51 13.11 30.66
C ALA A 542 -0.40 12.65 29.69
N LEU A 543 -0.15 11.35 29.60
CA LEU A 543 1.05 10.78 28.97
C LEU A 543 0.72 9.90 27.75
N GLU A 544 -0.45 9.28 27.73
CA GLU A 544 -0.82 8.31 26.68
C GLU A 544 -1.07 8.94 25.30
N HIS A 545 -1.03 10.27 25.20
CA HIS A 545 -1.14 11.03 23.95
C HIS A 545 0.21 11.58 23.47
N ARG A 546 1.32 10.97 23.89
CA ARG A 546 2.68 11.37 23.51
C ARG A 546 3.55 10.15 23.25
N GLN A 547 4.64 10.37 22.51
CA GLN A 547 5.73 9.40 22.41
C GLN A 547 7.07 10.10 22.60
N GLU A 548 7.88 9.59 23.52
CA GLU A 548 9.20 10.14 23.82
C GLU A 548 10.27 9.41 22.98
N PRO A 549 11.08 10.12 22.18
CA PRO A 549 12.13 9.49 21.36
C PRO A 549 13.13 8.66 22.17
N THR A 550 13.44 9.08 23.41
CA THR A 550 14.34 8.37 24.32
C THR A 550 13.80 7.03 24.82
N LEU A 551 12.48 6.82 24.70
CA LEU A 551 11.78 5.59 25.10
C LEU A 551 11.34 4.74 23.90
N GLY A 552 11.96 4.96 22.74
CA GLY A 552 11.64 4.26 21.49
C GLY A 552 10.45 4.85 20.73
N GLY A 553 9.97 6.03 21.13
CA GLY A 553 8.98 6.81 20.38
C GLY A 553 9.55 7.44 19.11
N THR A 554 8.69 7.96 18.24
CA THR A 554 9.11 8.73 17.05
C THR A 554 8.37 10.07 16.98
N HIS A 555 8.90 11.04 16.24
CA HIS A 555 8.22 12.32 16.03
C HIS A 555 6.83 12.13 15.39
N LEU A 556 6.75 11.31 14.33
CA LEU A 556 5.48 10.94 13.69
C LEU A 556 4.55 10.18 14.64
N GLY A 557 5.12 9.30 15.47
CA GLY A 557 4.37 8.59 16.52
C GLY A 557 3.82 9.52 17.58
N SER A 558 4.53 10.59 17.95
CA SER A 558 4.04 11.62 18.87
C SER A 558 2.91 12.45 18.25
N MET A 559 3.05 12.87 16.99
CA MET A 559 1.97 13.57 16.26
C MET A 559 0.72 12.70 16.15
N PHE A 560 0.90 11.40 15.91
CA PHE A 560 -0.20 10.45 15.90
C PHE A 560 -0.85 10.30 17.29
N ALA A 561 -0.04 10.14 18.34
CA ALA A 561 -0.51 9.93 19.71
C ALA A 561 -1.37 11.09 20.23
N GLU A 562 -1.03 12.34 19.89
CA GLU A 562 -1.81 13.54 20.25
C GLU A 562 -3.28 13.44 19.79
N MET A 563 -3.52 12.75 18.67
CA MET A 563 -4.84 12.63 18.03
C MET A 563 -5.47 11.24 18.14
N ALA A 564 -4.73 10.28 18.69
CA ALA A 564 -5.19 8.91 18.86
C ALA A 564 -6.13 8.80 20.05
N ILE A 565 -7.17 7.98 19.92
CA ILE A 565 -7.96 7.53 21.06
C ILE A 565 -7.23 6.34 21.68
N VAL A 566 -6.99 6.42 22.98
CA VAL A 566 -6.26 5.41 23.75
C VAL A 566 -7.09 4.97 24.96
N GLU A 567 -7.19 3.66 25.18
CA GLU A 567 -7.76 3.07 26.39
C GLU A 567 -6.81 1.97 26.88
N THR A 568 -6.20 2.17 28.04
CA THR A 568 -5.16 1.28 28.57
C THR A 568 -5.69 0.16 29.48
N LYS A 569 -7.02 0.08 29.67
CA LYS A 569 -7.71 -1.00 30.41
C LYS A 569 -8.86 -1.61 29.60
N ALA A 570 -8.71 -1.62 28.28
CA ALA A 570 -9.69 -2.11 27.33
C ALA A 570 -9.93 -3.61 27.49
N LYS A 571 -11.20 -3.99 27.68
CA LYS A 571 -11.64 -5.39 27.63
C LYS A 571 -12.85 -5.50 26.72
N LEU A 572 -12.77 -6.42 25.77
CA LEU A 572 -13.83 -6.62 24.78
C LEU A 572 -15.18 -6.98 25.44
N GLY A 573 -15.17 -7.76 26.52
CA GLY A 573 -16.37 -8.10 27.28
C GLY A 573 -17.08 -6.91 27.94
N SER A 574 -16.41 -5.77 28.08
CA SER A 574 -16.96 -4.51 28.60
C SER A 574 -17.02 -3.39 27.55
N ALA A 575 -16.81 -3.69 26.26
CA ALA A 575 -16.77 -2.69 25.19
C ALA A 575 -17.99 -1.77 25.16
N LYS A 576 -19.19 -2.30 25.39
CA LYS A 576 -20.43 -1.49 25.47
C LYS A 576 -20.39 -0.45 26.60
N LYS A 577 -19.86 -0.82 27.77
CA LYS A 577 -19.71 0.11 28.90
C LYS A 577 -18.63 1.14 28.61
N LEU A 578 -17.53 0.71 28.01
CA LEU A 578 -16.41 1.57 27.60
C LEU A 578 -16.85 2.67 26.62
N PHE A 579 -17.48 2.30 25.51
CA PHE A 579 -17.95 3.29 24.52
C PHE A 579 -19.05 4.20 25.07
N LYS A 580 -19.86 3.71 26.02
CA LYS A 580 -20.81 4.56 26.73
C LYS A 580 -20.11 5.61 27.60
N SER A 581 -19.03 5.26 28.31
CA SER A 581 -18.26 6.25 29.08
C SER A 581 -17.52 7.26 28.19
N TRP A 582 -17.21 6.93 26.94
CA TRP A 582 -16.62 7.89 26.01
C TRP A 582 -17.55 9.07 25.70
N LEU A 583 -18.86 8.92 25.90
CA LEU A 583 -19.79 10.04 25.80
C LEU A 583 -19.57 11.11 26.88
N ASP A 584 -18.87 10.82 27.97
CA ASP A 584 -18.52 11.83 28.97
C ASP A 584 -17.23 12.59 28.61
N LEU A 585 -16.45 12.09 27.64
CA LEU A 585 -15.16 12.63 27.21
C LEU A 585 -15.28 13.34 25.85
N PRO A 586 -15.24 14.68 25.78
CA PRO A 586 -15.52 15.46 24.56
C PRO A 586 -14.83 14.99 23.27
N GLY A 587 -13.53 14.72 23.33
CA GLY A 587 -12.79 14.33 22.12
C GLY A 587 -12.94 12.85 21.75
N TYR A 588 -13.28 11.97 22.70
CA TYR A 588 -13.61 10.57 22.40
C TYR A 588 -15.07 10.43 21.93
N ARG A 589 -15.98 11.22 22.52
CA ARG A 589 -17.38 11.37 22.11
C ARG A 589 -17.50 11.70 20.63
N ASP A 590 -16.60 12.53 20.11
CA ASP A 590 -16.52 12.84 18.67
C ASP A 590 -16.46 11.58 17.81
N ALA A 591 -15.68 10.58 18.21
CA ALA A 591 -15.59 9.32 17.48
C ALA A 591 -16.90 8.52 17.48
N ILE A 592 -17.80 8.75 18.44
CA ILE A 592 -19.11 8.09 18.50
C ILE A 592 -20.13 8.83 17.63
N ILE A 593 -20.14 10.16 17.65
CA ILE A 593 -21.26 10.93 17.06
C ILE A 593 -20.96 11.58 15.71
N ASN A 594 -19.68 11.68 15.34
CA ASN A 594 -19.22 12.36 14.12
C ASN A 594 -19.47 11.48 12.88
N ASN A 595 -20.34 11.96 11.97
CA ASN A 595 -20.71 11.30 10.73
C ASN A 595 -19.68 11.45 9.59
N TYR A 596 -18.67 12.31 9.76
CA TYR A 596 -17.62 12.51 8.75
C TYR A 596 -16.55 11.42 8.81
N ILE A 597 -16.55 10.59 9.85
CA ILE A 597 -15.65 9.44 9.93
C ILE A 597 -16.19 8.36 8.99
N GLN A 598 -15.43 8.00 7.95
CA GLN A 598 -15.79 6.92 7.01
C GLN A 598 -15.09 5.60 7.33
N SER A 599 -13.84 5.70 7.78
CA SER A 599 -13.00 4.57 8.13
C SER A 599 -12.18 4.87 9.37
N ILE A 600 -11.83 3.83 10.12
CA ILE A 600 -11.00 3.93 11.32
C ILE A 600 -9.82 2.98 11.26
N GLY A 601 -8.72 3.37 11.88
CA GLY A 601 -7.68 2.45 12.33
C GLY A 601 -8.00 1.96 13.74
N LEU A 602 -7.77 0.68 14.03
CA LEU A 602 -8.01 0.09 15.35
C LEU A 602 -6.95 -1.00 15.61
N TYR A 603 -6.25 -0.90 16.75
CA TYR A 603 -5.28 -1.89 17.25
C TYR A 603 -5.57 -2.23 18.70
N THR A 604 -5.29 -3.48 19.09
CA THR A 604 -5.32 -3.89 20.51
C THR A 604 -4.09 -4.70 20.89
N GLU A 605 -3.34 -4.24 21.90
CA GLU A 605 -2.21 -4.94 22.53
C GLU A 605 -2.56 -5.26 23.99
N GLY A 606 -2.84 -6.53 24.31
CA GLY A 606 -3.28 -6.90 25.66
C GLY A 606 -4.55 -6.14 26.09
N ASP A 607 -4.41 -5.24 27.07
CA ASP A 607 -5.47 -4.35 27.57
C ASP A 607 -5.41 -2.92 27.00
N ILE A 608 -4.54 -2.67 26.01
CA ILE A 608 -4.43 -1.37 25.35
C ILE A 608 -5.22 -1.40 24.04
N LEU A 609 -6.17 -0.48 23.88
CA LEU A 609 -6.87 -0.19 22.63
C LEU A 609 -6.39 1.16 22.11
N VAL A 610 -5.96 1.22 20.85
CA VAL A 610 -5.60 2.46 20.16
C VAL A 610 -6.41 2.61 18.87
N MET A 611 -7.02 3.77 18.66
CA MET A 611 -7.85 4.05 17.49
C MET A 611 -7.45 5.33 16.77
N ASN A 612 -7.43 5.26 15.43
CA ASN A 612 -7.26 6.39 14.52
C ASN A 612 -8.61 6.71 13.90
N VAL A 613 -9.16 7.86 14.28
CA VAL A 613 -10.50 8.30 13.84
C VAL A 613 -10.47 9.60 13.04
N VAL A 614 -9.29 10.21 12.86
CA VAL A 614 -9.13 11.53 12.23
C VAL A 614 -8.52 11.49 10.83
N SER A 615 -7.83 10.40 10.47
CA SER A 615 -7.09 10.32 9.20
C SER A 615 -7.96 10.01 7.98
N ALA A 616 -9.23 9.65 8.17
CA ALA A 616 -10.18 9.33 7.09
C ALA A 616 -11.52 10.06 7.26
N LEU A 617 -11.43 11.35 7.56
CA LEU A 617 -12.57 12.27 7.61
C LEU A 617 -12.97 12.66 6.18
N ALA A 618 -14.23 12.47 5.83
CA ALA A 618 -14.81 12.90 4.56
C ALA A 618 -16.31 13.20 4.71
N SER A 619 -16.83 14.07 3.84
CA SER A 619 -18.25 14.41 3.84
C SER A 619 -19.13 13.18 3.72
N PRO A 620 -20.13 12.97 4.61
CA PRO A 620 -21.02 11.84 4.51
C PRO A 620 -21.87 11.93 3.25
N SER A 621 -22.16 10.77 2.64
CA SER A 621 -22.95 10.67 1.41
C SER A 621 -24.40 11.11 1.59
N ALA A 622 -24.97 10.86 2.77
CA ALA A 622 -26.31 11.33 3.12
C ALA A 622 -26.27 12.81 3.55
N LYS A 623 -27.01 13.67 2.83
CA LYS A 623 -27.15 15.09 3.19
C LYS A 623 -27.68 15.31 4.61
N SER A 624 -28.55 14.43 5.10
CA SER A 624 -29.07 14.47 6.47
C SER A 624 -28.02 14.19 7.54
N ALA A 625 -26.89 13.59 7.16
CA ALA A 625 -25.76 13.32 8.05
C ALA A 625 -24.69 14.42 8.00
N GLN A 626 -24.82 15.40 7.08
CA GLN A 626 -23.94 16.57 6.96
C GLN A 626 -24.36 17.67 7.94
N GLY A 627 -23.44 18.60 8.20
CA GLY A 627 -23.64 19.73 9.12
C GLY A 627 -23.06 19.48 10.51
N TYR A 628 -23.54 20.26 11.48
CA TYR A 628 -23.06 20.26 12.87
C TYR A 628 -24.04 19.55 13.81
N LYS A 629 -23.51 18.91 14.85
CA LYS A 629 -24.28 18.28 15.92
C LYS A 629 -23.90 18.89 17.27
N CYS A 630 -24.84 18.96 18.20
CA CYS A 630 -24.51 19.18 19.61
C CYS A 630 -24.74 17.91 20.42
N TYR A 631 -24.00 17.78 21.52
CA TYR A 631 -24.25 16.76 22.53
C TYR A 631 -24.22 17.39 23.93
N PRO A 632 -25.19 17.09 24.80
CA PRO A 632 -26.42 16.36 24.49
C PRO A 632 -27.32 17.09 23.49
N GLY A 633 -28.04 16.32 22.68
CA GLY A 633 -28.99 16.79 21.68
C GLY A 633 -30.37 17.11 22.26
N GLU A 634 -31.26 17.58 21.38
CA GLU A 634 -32.66 17.83 21.75
C GLU A 634 -33.37 16.52 22.12
N GLY A 635 -33.97 16.49 23.31
CA GLY A 635 -34.72 15.34 23.81
C GLY A 635 -33.88 14.27 24.51
N ASP A 636 -32.55 14.41 24.52
CA ASP A 636 -31.66 13.44 25.17
C ASP A 636 -31.94 13.34 26.68
N SER A 637 -31.76 12.14 27.23
CA SER A 637 -31.99 11.88 28.65
C SER A 637 -31.00 10.87 29.23
N GLY A 638 -30.86 10.85 30.56
CA GLY A 638 -29.93 9.96 31.24
C GLY A 638 -28.46 10.39 31.13
N ILE A 639 -28.23 11.67 30.85
CA ILE A 639 -26.92 12.31 30.75
C ILE A 639 -26.29 12.39 32.15
N SER A 640 -24.99 12.12 32.26
CA SER A 640 -24.24 12.26 33.51
C SER A 640 -24.37 13.68 34.08
N SER A 641 -24.40 13.82 35.40
CA SER A 641 -24.45 15.15 36.04
C SER A 641 -23.09 15.86 35.99
N SER A 642 -22.00 15.10 36.06
CA SER A 642 -20.64 15.60 36.25
C SER A 642 -19.60 14.59 35.73
N VAL A 643 -18.38 15.06 35.55
CA VAL A 643 -17.19 14.29 35.15
C VAL A 643 -16.01 14.75 36.00
N ALA A 644 -15.15 13.82 36.42
CA ALA A 644 -13.96 14.16 37.17
C ALA A 644 -12.95 14.91 36.29
N VAL A 645 -12.30 15.94 36.84
CA VAL A 645 -11.31 16.74 36.10
C VAL A 645 -10.08 15.89 35.74
N GLU A 646 -9.73 14.91 36.57
CA GLU A 646 -8.63 13.98 36.31
C GLU A 646 -8.86 13.09 35.07
N ASP A 647 -10.11 12.67 34.82
CA ASP A 647 -10.48 11.86 33.65
C ASP A 647 -10.45 12.65 32.34
N LEU A 648 -10.53 13.98 32.43
CA LEU A 648 -10.46 14.88 31.27
C LEU A 648 -9.02 15.31 30.97
N GLY A 649 -8.12 15.21 31.95
CA GLY A 649 -6.69 15.42 31.76
C GLY A 649 -6.22 16.88 31.98
N PRO A 650 -4.90 17.11 31.84
CA PRO A 650 -4.24 18.33 32.30
C PRO A 650 -4.62 19.61 31.53
N GLU A 651 -5.17 19.52 30.33
CA GLU A 651 -5.62 20.70 29.57
C GLU A 651 -6.79 21.40 30.22
N LEU A 652 -7.78 20.62 30.67
CA LEU A 652 -8.91 21.20 31.41
C LEU A 652 -8.44 21.76 32.74
N LYS A 653 -7.54 21.05 33.44
CA LYS A 653 -6.98 21.53 34.69
C LYS A 653 -6.30 22.90 34.52
N ALA A 654 -5.46 23.05 33.49
CA ALA A 654 -4.82 24.32 33.18
C ALA A 654 -5.82 25.42 32.80
N LEU A 655 -6.89 25.06 32.05
CA LEU A 655 -7.96 26.00 31.73
C LEU A 655 -8.70 26.48 32.98
N LEU A 656 -9.00 25.58 33.91
CA LEU A 656 -9.65 25.88 35.19
C LEU A 656 -8.75 26.75 36.07
N GLU A 657 -7.47 26.39 36.23
CA GLU A 657 -6.48 27.18 36.98
C GLU A 657 -6.37 28.61 36.44
N LYS A 658 -6.27 28.77 35.11
CA LYS A 658 -6.22 30.08 34.45
C LYS A 658 -7.42 30.98 34.78
N HIS A 659 -8.57 30.40 35.10
CA HIS A 659 -9.80 31.12 35.42
C HIS A 659 -10.15 31.07 36.92
N GLY A 660 -9.21 30.70 37.79
CA GLY A 660 -9.42 30.72 39.25
C GLY A 660 -10.21 29.53 39.81
N HIS A 661 -10.29 28.42 39.06
CA HIS A 661 -11.06 27.23 39.41
C HIS A 661 -10.20 25.96 39.51
N GLY A 662 -8.89 26.09 39.74
CA GLY A 662 -7.93 24.98 39.76
C GLY A 662 -8.19 23.91 40.84
N ASP A 663 -8.92 24.26 41.91
CA ASP A 663 -9.25 23.35 43.02
C ASP A 663 -10.44 22.42 42.72
N LEU A 664 -11.12 22.61 41.59
CA LEU A 664 -12.24 21.75 41.20
C LEU A 664 -11.75 20.34 40.87
N LYS A 665 -12.34 19.36 41.56
CA LYS A 665 -12.12 17.93 41.29
C LYS A 665 -13.10 17.37 40.26
N GLU A 666 -14.23 18.02 40.09
CA GLU A 666 -15.29 17.66 39.15
C GLU A 666 -15.84 18.91 38.47
N VAL A 667 -16.31 18.73 37.23
CA VAL A 667 -17.07 19.72 36.47
C VAL A 667 -18.41 19.11 36.07
N GLY A 668 -19.38 19.94 35.67
CA GLY A 668 -20.60 19.43 35.06
C GLY A 668 -20.30 18.67 33.76
N CYS A 669 -21.24 17.81 33.33
CA CYS A 669 -21.07 17.06 32.08
C CYS A 669 -20.75 18.02 30.91
N PRO A 670 -19.66 17.79 30.17
CA PRO A 670 -19.25 18.68 29.09
C PRO A 670 -20.31 18.72 27.98
N LEU A 671 -20.65 19.91 27.51
CA LEU A 671 -21.53 20.12 26.36
C LEU A 671 -20.67 20.39 25.14
N THR A 672 -20.95 19.76 24.00
CA THR A 672 -20.11 19.88 22.80
C THR A 672 -20.88 20.26 21.55
N MET A 673 -20.18 20.92 20.63
CA MET A 673 -20.55 21.13 19.23
C MET A 673 -19.53 20.42 18.34
N HIS A 674 -20.01 19.66 17.34
CA HIS A 674 -19.19 18.87 16.42
C HIS A 674 -19.46 19.31 14.99
N PHE A 675 -18.41 19.74 14.27
CA PHE A 675 -18.45 20.25 12.90
C PHE A 675 -17.90 19.28 11.85
N GLY A 676 -17.50 18.07 12.27
CA GLY A 676 -17.09 17.00 11.36
C GLY A 676 -15.60 16.98 11.05
N ILE A 677 -15.09 18.00 10.35
CA ILE A 677 -13.70 18.06 9.86
C ILE A 677 -12.88 19.15 10.57
N GLY A 678 -13.53 20.26 10.95
CA GLY A 678 -12.87 21.40 11.58
C GLY A 678 -13.89 22.44 12.05
N VAL A 679 -13.50 23.28 13.01
CA VAL A 679 -14.38 24.33 13.56
C VAL A 679 -14.70 25.34 12.47
N GLN A 680 -15.98 25.67 12.29
CA GLN A 680 -16.45 26.56 11.23
C GLN A 680 -16.65 27.99 11.71
N GLY A 681 -16.20 28.97 10.93
CA GLY A 681 -16.47 30.38 11.21
C GLY A 681 -15.51 31.02 12.22
N ASN A 682 -15.91 32.19 12.75
CA ASN A 682 -15.05 33.00 13.60
C ASN A 682 -14.89 32.35 14.99
N ARG A 683 -13.69 31.86 15.29
CA ARG A 683 -13.36 31.23 16.59
C ARG A 683 -13.64 32.11 17.82
N GLN A 684 -13.59 33.44 17.68
CA GLN A 684 -13.86 34.36 18.80
C GLN A 684 -15.36 34.58 19.06
N SER A 685 -16.23 34.16 18.12
CA SER A 685 -17.68 34.37 18.21
C SER A 685 -18.41 33.28 19.02
N TYR A 686 -17.75 32.17 19.29
CA TYR A 686 -18.35 31.01 19.95
C TYR A 686 -18.82 31.34 21.37
N LYS A 687 -20.10 31.12 21.63
CA LYS A 687 -20.73 31.25 22.95
C LYS A 687 -21.64 30.06 23.21
N CYS A 688 -21.68 29.63 24.46
CA CYS A 688 -22.67 28.69 24.96
C CYS A 688 -23.39 29.33 26.15
N VAL A 689 -24.71 29.42 26.07
CA VAL A 689 -25.57 29.84 27.17
C VAL A 689 -26.30 28.60 27.68
N VAL A 690 -26.09 28.27 28.95
CA VAL A 690 -26.69 27.11 29.59
C VAL A 690 -27.60 27.59 30.72
N VAL A 691 -28.83 27.11 30.74
CA VAL A 691 -29.82 27.45 31.77
C VAL A 691 -30.57 26.20 32.25
N THR A 692 -31.09 26.24 33.47
CA THR A 692 -32.02 25.25 34.00
C THR A 692 -33.44 25.46 33.46
N ASP A 693 -34.37 24.57 33.81
CA ASP A 693 -35.82 24.75 33.59
C ASP A 693 -36.43 25.96 34.30
N ARG A 694 -35.72 26.54 35.27
CA ARG A 694 -36.07 27.78 35.96
C ARG A 694 -35.37 29.02 35.40
N ASP A 695 -34.75 28.89 34.21
CA ASP A 695 -33.96 29.94 33.56
C ASP A 695 -32.75 30.43 34.38
N GLU A 696 -32.30 29.65 35.37
CA GLU A 696 -31.07 29.95 36.11
C GLU A 696 -29.85 29.66 35.25
N ARG A 697 -28.98 30.65 35.06
CA ARG A 697 -27.76 30.50 34.26
C ARG A 697 -26.73 29.61 34.97
N ILE A 698 -26.09 28.74 34.19
CA ILE A 698 -24.98 27.90 34.62
C ILE A 698 -23.69 28.47 34.04
N GLU A 699 -22.74 28.78 34.91
CA GLU A 699 -21.42 29.25 34.53
C GLU A 699 -20.54 28.11 34.01
N GLY A 700 -19.66 28.43 33.07
CA GLY A 700 -18.78 27.46 32.44
C GLY A 700 -17.74 28.11 31.55
N LEU A 701 -16.76 27.31 31.13
CA LEU A 701 -15.64 27.72 30.30
C LEU A 701 -15.71 27.05 28.94
N ILE A 702 -15.26 27.74 27.89
CA ILE A 702 -15.18 27.19 26.54
C ILE A 702 -13.76 26.75 26.23
N MET A 703 -13.63 25.57 25.63
CA MET A 703 -12.40 25.06 25.02
C MET A 703 -12.66 24.78 23.53
N LEU A 704 -11.68 25.12 22.70
CA LEU A 704 -11.70 24.87 21.25
C LEU A 704 -10.89 23.60 20.91
N ASP A 705 -10.84 23.27 19.62
CA ASP A 705 -10.19 22.07 19.06
C ASP A 705 -8.66 22.16 18.93
N ASN A 706 -8.01 23.11 19.60
CA ASN A 706 -6.55 23.33 19.51
C ASN A 706 -5.75 22.65 20.63
N GLY A 707 -6.36 21.71 21.36
CA GLY A 707 -5.68 20.88 22.35
C GLY A 707 -4.84 19.78 21.70
N LYS A 708 -3.93 19.24 22.50
CA LYS A 708 -3.03 18.11 22.25
C LYS A 708 -3.48 16.84 22.97
N ILE A 709 -4.55 16.90 23.76
CA ILE A 709 -5.11 15.76 24.49
C ILE A 709 -6.45 15.38 23.88
N ARG A 710 -6.52 14.15 23.39
CA ARG A 710 -7.69 13.65 22.66
C ARG A 710 -8.91 13.43 23.56
N GLN A 711 -8.77 13.35 24.87
CA GLN A 711 -9.91 13.25 25.80
C GLN A 711 -10.72 14.56 25.87
N THR A 712 -10.05 15.71 25.84
CA THR A 712 -10.65 17.06 25.91
C THR A 712 -10.97 17.66 24.54
N THR A 713 -10.21 17.28 23.51
CA THR A 713 -10.26 17.97 22.20
C THR A 713 -10.29 17.00 21.01
N ALA A 714 -10.87 17.47 19.91
CA ALA A 714 -10.94 16.76 18.63
C ALA A 714 -11.14 17.77 17.50
N PRO A 715 -10.70 17.48 16.25
CA PRO A 715 -10.89 18.40 15.12
C PRO A 715 -12.35 18.76 14.94
N GLY A 716 -12.66 20.05 14.93
CA GLY A 716 -14.05 20.48 14.78
C GLY A 716 -14.91 20.30 16.02
N VAL A 717 -14.33 20.15 17.22
CA VAL A 717 -15.08 20.12 18.47
C VAL A 717 -14.90 21.40 19.27
N VAL A 718 -16.04 21.98 19.69
CA VAL A 718 -16.07 23.07 20.67
C VAL A 718 -16.76 22.58 21.92
N THR A 719 -16.14 22.74 23.08
CA THR A 719 -16.62 22.21 24.35
C THR A 719 -16.93 23.33 25.32
N PHE A 720 -18.06 23.23 26.02
CA PHE A 720 -18.41 24.05 27.18
C PHE A 720 -18.38 23.16 28.42
N TYR A 721 -17.57 23.55 29.41
CA TYR A 721 -17.41 22.88 30.69
C TYR A 721 -18.16 23.66 31.77
N PRO A 722 -19.32 23.17 32.24
CA PRO A 722 -20.02 23.79 33.37
C PRO A 722 -19.17 23.69 34.65
N LEU A 723 -19.05 24.78 35.42
CA LEU A 723 -18.25 24.80 36.65
C LEU A 723 -18.88 24.06 37.84
N LYS A 724 -20.09 23.52 37.66
CA LYS A 724 -20.81 22.75 38.69
C LYS A 724 -21.58 21.58 38.07
N PRO A 725 -21.82 20.50 38.83
CA PRO A 725 -22.69 19.41 38.39
C PRO A 725 -24.06 19.90 37.91
N LEU A 726 -24.50 19.36 36.78
CA LEU A 726 -25.81 19.67 36.19
C LEU A 726 -26.91 18.87 36.89
N LYS A 727 -28.13 19.41 36.98
CA LYS A 727 -29.29 18.75 37.57
C LYS A 727 -30.57 19.11 36.83
N GLY A 728 -31.49 18.16 36.74
CA GLY A 728 -32.82 18.36 36.17
C GLY A 728 -32.81 18.51 34.65
N THR A 729 -33.70 19.36 34.14
CA THR A 729 -33.78 19.67 32.71
C THR A 729 -32.90 20.86 32.39
N ILE A 730 -32.04 20.72 31.39
CA ILE A 730 -31.08 21.74 30.98
C ILE A 730 -31.40 22.18 29.56
N ARG A 731 -31.28 23.48 29.30
CA ARG A 731 -31.31 24.07 27.97
C ARG A 731 -29.96 24.69 27.66
N SER A 732 -29.34 24.24 26.59
CA SER A 732 -28.11 24.83 26.04
C SER A 732 -28.41 25.57 24.74
N THR A 733 -27.78 26.72 24.57
CA THR A 733 -27.84 27.51 23.33
C THR A 733 -26.41 27.83 22.90
N TRP A 734 -26.03 27.28 21.76
CA TRP A 734 -24.78 27.60 21.06
C TRP A 734 -25.02 28.70 20.05
N SER A 735 -24.10 29.66 19.97
CA SER A 735 -24.06 30.68 18.91
C SER A 735 -22.64 30.92 18.42
N TRP A 736 -22.49 31.09 17.11
CA TRP A 736 -21.20 31.39 16.45
C TRP A 736 -21.47 32.09 15.11
N GLU A 737 -20.46 32.72 14.53
CA GLU A 737 -20.54 33.49 13.30
C GLU A 737 -19.85 32.76 12.15
N VAL A 738 -20.52 32.64 11.01
CA VAL A 738 -19.97 32.11 9.75
C VAL A 738 -20.25 33.12 8.65
N ASP A 739 -19.22 33.62 7.98
CA ASP A 739 -19.32 34.60 6.89
C ASP A 739 -20.14 35.85 7.25
N GLY A 740 -19.99 36.34 8.49
CA GLY A 740 -20.73 37.49 9.01
C GLY A 740 -22.17 37.19 9.44
N GLU A 741 -22.66 35.96 9.24
CA GLU A 741 -23.98 35.53 9.69
C GLU A 741 -23.91 34.81 11.04
N GLN A 742 -24.78 35.23 11.97
CA GLN A 742 -24.94 34.55 13.26
C GLN A 742 -25.72 33.25 13.09
N ARG A 743 -25.09 32.14 13.49
CA ARG A 743 -25.69 30.81 13.60
C ARG A 743 -26.06 30.52 15.05
N ARG A 744 -27.13 29.75 15.25
CA ARG A 744 -27.59 29.33 16.58
C ARG A 744 -28.08 27.89 16.56
N LEU A 745 -27.78 27.14 17.60
CA LEU A 745 -28.34 25.82 17.88
C LEU A 745 -28.80 25.75 19.33
N THR A 746 -30.01 25.26 19.57
CA THR A 746 -30.56 25.08 20.93
C THR A 746 -30.90 23.62 21.14
N ALA A 747 -30.56 23.08 22.31
CA ALA A 747 -30.92 21.74 22.72
C ALA A 747 -31.42 21.73 24.17
N LYS A 748 -32.52 21.04 24.39
CA LYS A 748 -33.12 20.76 25.70
C LYS A 748 -32.99 19.28 26.02
N PHE A 749 -32.37 18.95 27.15
CA PHE A 749 -32.06 17.58 27.55
C PHE A 749 -32.22 17.39 29.06
N ARG A 750 -32.21 16.14 29.51
CA ARG A 750 -32.44 15.77 30.92
C ARG A 750 -31.25 15.01 31.52
N ILE A 751 -30.76 15.52 32.65
CA ILE A 751 -29.74 14.85 33.46
C ILE A 751 -30.34 13.63 34.17
N LYS A 752 -29.52 12.58 34.33
CA LYS A 752 -29.84 11.33 35.02
C LYS A 752 -30.32 11.53 36.46
#